data_AF-A0A1B6BHJ2-F1
#
_entry.id   AF-A0A1B6BHJ2-F1
#
_cell.length_a   1.000
_cell.length_b   1.000
_cell.length_c   1.000
_cell.angle_alpha   90.00
_cell.angle_beta   90.00
_cell.angle_gamma   90.00
#
_symmetry.space_group_name_H-M   'P 1'
#
loop_
_entity.id
_entity.type
_entity.pdbx_description
1 polymer ?
#
loop_
_entity_poly.entity_id
_entity_poly.type
_entity_poly.pdbx_seq_one_letter_code
_entity_poly.pdbx_strand_id
1 'polypeptide(L)'
;MKYKWISRAAKGFVFLITIAIILLLVIPHITFRNKPSSNITMKQYDDGSESIKWLSDHFKIEESDDQIVPRILLINDSHFLELPDSYEISRNIVVFEALYQKVNESKYLSEKLNYLTGVTSSPYVGKTYQDLSDIESIPIQIMNIYHKNYGEKWPFYGEGIVISSLDDVIVLVKGKDYRGSLTVNSLEIGSETKIPFYGVFEITESESPSLATFNLKTTSKGDEKLEQYHIKNSFPAVYKIKRNYYEGYYLAGQFTKNSTLVTAKYDLIVPMMQRKIIYEKFAEEQIFWQFTIPFFKHIMKNAENDVAIVKSTTSNFSVKDKFIFKKSEAGELHPFFIKGINLGAALPGKFFTEFPQDKATYLNWLNQMEGLHINTIRVYTLLPPSFYQALYEYNQKAREPLYLLQEIWPEENPEDLNYLGEQYNQIYRQEIEYAVHAIHGNIEIPVRDYRAYGLYAYDVSPYLLGYLVGREMEPEEVIETNKLNEGYEFQGQFFYAERNASPTESWLAASCDYALSIESDFYQGNPIIGIVNWPTLDALNHDSEWNEAGYKNLQFNDKVSVDIDRIGVHRERVNGFVGAYHIYPNYPNFMNNEQAYAAYRDGEGVFRYGGYLKAFMNQNHRYPAIVAEYGISTSQITAHYNPDGLDHGGLSEDEQASFIIRMTQAIKAENYSGAIIFEWMDEWAKKTWTTEFYMIPYERQVLWHNVLDPEQNYGLLAIEAKIPEYKEIFKSNSPYLDLDSVASSQNASYIYLKLQFKSKLDLRQGLKVAFDLNVESDEDNHSENSFEYILEVDESPKLRVVPSYNWINGHYKSSVESFDIFENLTQLVNPENTDKDGTFTPALTVDLSQLNIGDLEVPQNNIWIEGQQVTIRIPYGLLGFSDPSSRSILWDSRIFIPNQKDQIETAQIESIGLRIMKDQMRSVDVILPLESWEIPMYDTRLKRGFGAIGEYFKNIEK
;
A
#
# COMPACT_ATOMS: atom_id res chain seq x y z
N MET A 1 -59.03 -64.01 -48.94
CA MET A 1 -58.75 -63.70 -47.52
C MET A 1 -57.35 -63.10 -47.24
N LYS A 2 -56.29 -63.42 -48.00
CA LYS A 2 -54.92 -62.88 -47.77
C LYS A 2 -54.75 -61.35 -47.91
N TYR A 3 -55.52 -60.67 -48.77
CA TYR A 3 -55.39 -59.22 -49.00
C TYR A 3 -55.91 -58.31 -47.87
N LYS A 4 -56.92 -58.75 -47.09
CA LYS A 4 -57.47 -57.94 -45.98
C LYS A 4 -56.55 -57.89 -44.76
N TRP A 5 -55.69 -58.89 -44.56
CA TRP A 5 -54.73 -58.94 -43.46
C TRP A 5 -53.54 -58.00 -43.69
N ILE A 6 -53.01 -57.98 -44.92
CA ILE A 6 -51.90 -57.07 -45.30
C ILE A 6 -52.34 -55.60 -45.19
N SER A 7 -53.57 -55.27 -45.60
CA SER A 7 -54.11 -53.92 -45.47
C SER A 7 -54.29 -53.47 -44.02
N ARG A 8 -54.71 -54.37 -43.12
CA ARG A 8 -54.84 -54.07 -41.68
C ARG A 8 -53.47 -53.93 -41.00
N ALA A 9 -52.51 -54.78 -41.35
CA ALA A 9 -51.13 -54.66 -40.87
C ALA A 9 -50.46 -53.36 -41.36
N ALA A 10 -50.66 -52.99 -42.63
CA ALA A 10 -50.16 -51.74 -43.19
C ALA A 10 -50.78 -50.51 -42.53
N LYS A 11 -52.10 -50.51 -42.26
CA LYS A 11 -52.77 -49.42 -41.53
C LYS A 11 -52.31 -49.33 -40.08
N GLY A 12 -52.11 -50.46 -39.41
CA GLY A 12 -51.54 -50.50 -38.06
C GLY A 12 -50.10 -49.98 -38.01
N PHE A 13 -49.30 -50.31 -39.03
CA PHE A 13 -47.93 -49.83 -39.17
C PHE A 13 -47.87 -48.32 -39.46
N VAL A 14 -48.71 -47.82 -40.36
CA VAL A 14 -48.84 -46.37 -40.62
C VAL A 14 -49.31 -45.64 -39.36
N PHE A 15 -50.29 -46.18 -38.63
CA PHE A 15 -50.76 -45.57 -37.38
C PHE A 15 -49.68 -45.52 -36.29
N LEU A 16 -48.91 -46.59 -36.14
CA LEU A 16 -47.74 -46.63 -35.24
C LEU A 16 -46.67 -45.62 -35.65
N ILE A 17 -46.39 -45.48 -36.94
CA ILE A 17 -45.47 -44.47 -37.46
C ILE A 17 -46.01 -43.06 -37.20
N THR A 18 -47.30 -42.79 -37.42
CA THR A 18 -47.90 -41.48 -37.15
C THR A 18 -47.86 -41.14 -35.67
N ILE A 19 -48.14 -42.09 -34.77
CA ILE A 19 -48.00 -41.90 -33.32
C ILE A 19 -46.54 -41.65 -32.95
N ALA A 20 -45.60 -42.40 -33.52
CA ALA A 20 -44.16 -42.18 -33.31
C ALA A 20 -43.73 -40.79 -33.78
N ILE A 21 -44.21 -40.32 -34.93
CA ILE A 21 -43.96 -38.96 -35.46
C ILE A 21 -44.56 -37.89 -34.53
N ILE A 22 -45.78 -38.08 -34.01
CA ILE A 22 -46.39 -37.16 -33.05
C ILE A 22 -45.60 -37.12 -31.74
N LEU A 23 -45.18 -38.29 -31.22
CA LEU A 23 -44.37 -38.39 -30.01
C LEU A 23 -42.95 -37.82 -30.17
N LEU A 24 -42.34 -37.95 -31.35
CA LEU A 24 -40.96 -37.53 -31.60
C LEU A 24 -40.84 -36.07 -32.05
N LEU A 25 -41.83 -35.51 -32.75
CA LEU A 25 -41.74 -34.18 -33.35
C LEU A 25 -42.75 -33.19 -32.77
N VAL A 26 -44.00 -33.60 -32.55
CA VAL A 26 -45.08 -32.68 -32.17
C VAL A 26 -45.08 -32.41 -30.67
N ILE A 27 -45.01 -33.47 -29.85
CA ILE A 27 -45.01 -33.33 -28.38
C ILE A 27 -43.81 -32.52 -27.89
N PRO A 28 -42.55 -32.80 -28.30
CA PRO A 28 -41.39 -31.99 -27.91
C PRO A 28 -41.51 -30.52 -28.33
N HIS A 29 -42.11 -30.26 -29.50
CA HIS A 29 -42.35 -28.90 -29.99
C HIS A 29 -43.36 -28.13 -29.14
N ILE A 30 -44.46 -28.78 -28.76
CA ILE A 30 -45.48 -28.20 -27.87
C ILE A 30 -44.90 -27.95 -26.47
N THR A 31 -44.16 -28.92 -25.91
CA THR A 31 -43.55 -28.77 -24.58
C THR A 31 -42.52 -27.65 -24.56
N PHE A 32 -41.73 -27.48 -25.61
CA PHE A 32 -40.76 -26.37 -25.70
C PHE A 32 -41.44 -25.01 -25.86
N ARG A 33 -42.48 -24.89 -26.70
CA ARG A 33 -43.25 -23.63 -26.81
C ARG A 33 -43.85 -23.22 -25.48
N ASN A 34 -44.36 -24.17 -24.70
CA ASN A 34 -44.98 -23.92 -23.39
C ASN A 34 -43.99 -23.85 -22.21
N LYS A 35 -42.68 -24.06 -22.44
CA LYS A 35 -41.64 -23.90 -21.40
C LYS A 35 -41.64 -22.44 -20.89
N PRO A 36 -41.65 -22.15 -19.59
CA PRO A 36 -41.57 -20.78 -19.09
C PRO A 36 -40.23 -20.13 -19.50
N SER A 37 -40.21 -18.80 -19.64
CA SER A 37 -38.96 -18.04 -19.78
C SER A 37 -38.13 -18.18 -18.51
N SER A 38 -36.81 -18.20 -18.67
CA SER A 38 -35.88 -18.13 -17.53
C SER A 38 -35.95 -16.75 -16.89
N ASN A 39 -35.75 -16.66 -15.57
CA ASN A 39 -35.55 -15.38 -14.87
C ASN A 39 -34.10 -14.89 -14.96
N ILE A 40 -33.24 -15.64 -15.66
CA ILE A 40 -31.82 -15.33 -15.84
C ILE A 40 -31.67 -14.55 -17.14
N THR A 41 -30.94 -13.45 -17.06
CA THR A 41 -30.52 -12.58 -18.17
C THR A 41 -29.03 -12.77 -18.44
N MET A 42 -28.61 -12.67 -19.70
CA MET A 42 -27.21 -12.83 -20.08
C MET A 42 -26.79 -11.75 -21.07
N LYS A 43 -25.55 -11.25 -20.91
CA LYS A 43 -24.88 -10.33 -21.85
C LYS A 43 -23.56 -10.94 -22.32
N GLN A 44 -23.27 -10.78 -23.60
CA GLN A 44 -22.03 -11.24 -24.25
C GLN A 44 -21.32 -10.05 -24.90
N TYR A 45 -19.99 -10.01 -24.83
CA TYR A 45 -19.15 -8.91 -25.35
C TYR A 45 -18.47 -9.19 -26.71
N ASP A 46 -18.95 -10.15 -27.50
CA ASP A 46 -18.37 -10.57 -28.79
C ASP A 46 -19.47 -10.78 -29.85
N ASP A 47 -19.09 -10.84 -31.12
CA ASP A 47 -19.94 -10.84 -32.33
C ASP A 47 -20.69 -12.18 -32.58
N GLY A 48 -21.19 -12.81 -31.52
CA GLY A 48 -22.17 -13.89 -31.59
C GLY A 48 -21.57 -15.28 -31.83
N SER A 49 -21.66 -16.13 -30.82
CA SER A 49 -21.45 -17.57 -30.97
C SER A 49 -22.78 -18.28 -31.28
N GLU A 50 -22.83 -19.08 -32.34
CA GLU A 50 -23.99 -19.94 -32.63
C GLU A 50 -24.35 -20.85 -31.46
N SER A 51 -23.34 -21.30 -30.72
CA SER A 51 -23.50 -22.20 -29.58
C SER A 51 -24.11 -21.48 -28.37
N ILE A 52 -23.71 -20.23 -28.12
CA ILE A 52 -24.31 -19.37 -27.09
C ILE A 52 -25.74 -19.00 -27.46
N LYS A 53 -26.00 -18.66 -28.72
CA LYS A 53 -27.36 -18.42 -29.21
C LYS A 53 -28.25 -19.66 -29.04
N TRP A 54 -27.72 -20.85 -29.37
CA TRP A 54 -28.43 -22.11 -29.16
C TRP A 54 -28.74 -22.33 -27.68
N LEU A 55 -27.78 -22.09 -26.78
CA LEU A 55 -27.92 -22.19 -25.33
C LEU A 55 -29.03 -21.26 -24.83
N SER A 56 -28.96 -19.98 -25.16
CA SER A 56 -29.97 -18.98 -24.77
C SER A 56 -31.36 -19.37 -25.24
N ASP A 57 -31.49 -19.81 -26.49
CA ASP A 57 -32.78 -20.24 -27.05
C ASP A 57 -33.31 -21.52 -26.37
N HIS A 58 -32.43 -22.49 -26.08
CA HIS A 58 -32.81 -23.76 -25.45
C HIS A 58 -33.29 -23.57 -24.00
N PHE A 59 -32.61 -22.70 -23.27
CA PHE A 59 -32.91 -22.37 -21.88
C PHE A 59 -33.90 -21.21 -21.72
N LYS A 60 -34.30 -20.56 -22.82
CA LYS A 60 -35.14 -19.34 -22.84
C LYS A 60 -34.56 -18.23 -21.94
N ILE A 61 -33.26 -17.99 -22.07
CA ILE A 61 -32.53 -16.89 -21.41
C ILE A 61 -32.80 -15.61 -22.20
N GLU A 62 -33.15 -14.54 -21.51
CA GLU A 62 -33.35 -13.24 -22.13
C GLU A 62 -32.00 -12.54 -22.32
N GLU A 63 -31.83 -11.89 -23.47
CA GLU A 63 -30.66 -11.05 -23.74
C GLU A 63 -30.83 -9.74 -22.96
N SER A 64 -29.80 -9.36 -22.20
CA SER A 64 -29.81 -8.13 -21.42
C SER A 64 -29.63 -6.92 -22.35
N ASP A 65 -30.59 -6.00 -22.29
CA ASP A 65 -30.54 -4.66 -22.86
C ASP A 65 -30.27 -3.61 -21.75
N ASP A 66 -30.06 -2.34 -22.12
CA ASP A 66 -29.62 -1.27 -21.19
C ASP A 66 -30.54 -1.06 -19.97
N GLN A 67 -31.76 -1.61 -19.96
CA GLN A 67 -32.71 -1.51 -18.86
C GLN A 67 -32.72 -2.71 -17.91
N ILE A 68 -32.10 -3.84 -18.28
CA ILE A 68 -32.14 -5.10 -17.52
C ILE A 68 -30.72 -5.52 -17.14
N VAL A 69 -30.39 -5.49 -15.85
CA VAL A 69 -29.08 -5.95 -15.35
C VAL A 69 -28.89 -7.44 -15.67
N PRO A 70 -27.80 -7.84 -16.36
CA PRO A 70 -27.54 -9.24 -16.69
C PRO A 70 -27.21 -10.02 -15.41
N ARG A 71 -27.65 -11.27 -15.26
CA ARG A 71 -27.21 -12.15 -14.15
C ARG A 71 -25.95 -12.96 -14.51
N ILE A 72 -25.70 -13.15 -15.80
CA ILE A 72 -24.51 -13.80 -16.35
C ILE A 72 -23.85 -12.87 -17.37
N LEU A 73 -22.54 -12.64 -17.20
CA LEU A 73 -21.70 -11.92 -18.14
C LEU A 73 -20.70 -12.86 -18.79
N LEU A 74 -20.74 -12.99 -20.11
CA LEU A 74 -19.73 -13.70 -20.88
C LEU A 74 -18.76 -12.70 -21.50
N ILE A 75 -17.56 -12.63 -20.92
CA ILE A 75 -16.46 -11.75 -21.35
C ILE A 75 -15.47 -12.59 -22.14
N ASN A 76 -15.63 -12.55 -23.46
CA ASN A 76 -14.76 -13.21 -24.42
C ASN A 76 -14.13 -12.21 -25.38
N ASP A 77 -14.20 -10.91 -25.08
CA ASP A 77 -13.53 -9.83 -25.79
C ASP A 77 -12.70 -8.92 -24.86
N SER A 78 -11.54 -8.50 -25.33
CA SER A 78 -10.61 -7.66 -24.57
C SER A 78 -11.08 -6.22 -24.45
N HIS A 79 -11.97 -5.74 -25.31
CA HIS A 79 -12.51 -4.38 -25.22
C HIS A 79 -13.21 -4.11 -23.87
N PHE A 80 -13.78 -5.16 -23.25
CA PHE A 80 -14.31 -5.06 -21.89
C PHE A 80 -13.27 -4.53 -20.88
N LEU A 81 -12.00 -4.95 -21.01
CA LEU A 81 -10.93 -4.55 -20.11
C LEU A 81 -10.51 -3.09 -20.31
N GLU A 82 -10.86 -2.49 -21.44
CA GLU A 82 -10.61 -1.08 -21.75
C GLU A 82 -11.69 -0.15 -21.18
N LEU A 83 -12.83 -0.68 -20.73
CA LEU A 83 -13.90 0.11 -20.16
C LEU A 83 -13.48 0.67 -18.78
N PRO A 84 -13.74 1.98 -18.52
CA PRO A 84 -13.30 2.66 -17.30
C PRO A 84 -14.11 2.31 -16.05
N ASP A 85 -15.34 1.83 -16.22
CA ASP A 85 -16.29 1.56 -15.13
C ASP A 85 -16.80 0.11 -15.23
N SER A 86 -16.11 -0.84 -14.58
CA SER A 86 -16.57 -2.24 -14.57
C SER A 86 -17.70 -2.50 -13.55
N TYR A 87 -18.60 -1.52 -13.35
CA TYR A 87 -19.83 -1.72 -12.55
C TYR A 87 -20.66 -2.92 -13.04
N GLU A 88 -20.55 -3.26 -14.32
CA GLU A 88 -21.27 -4.40 -14.90
C GLU A 88 -20.89 -5.74 -14.26
N ILE A 89 -19.66 -5.96 -13.76
CA ILE A 89 -19.31 -7.25 -13.15
C ILE A 89 -19.90 -7.45 -11.75
N SER A 90 -20.28 -6.36 -11.07
CA SER A 90 -20.81 -6.43 -9.70
C SER A 90 -22.06 -7.30 -9.61
N ARG A 91 -22.12 -8.19 -8.61
CA ARG A 91 -23.29 -9.04 -8.30
C ARG A 91 -23.71 -10.01 -9.40
N ASN A 92 -22.85 -10.24 -10.38
CA ASN A 92 -23.10 -11.11 -11.52
C ASN A 92 -22.21 -12.35 -11.49
N ILE A 93 -22.62 -13.40 -12.22
CA ILE A 93 -21.71 -14.49 -12.57
C ILE A 93 -20.94 -14.08 -13.81
N VAL A 94 -19.62 -14.03 -13.72
CA VAL A 94 -18.75 -13.56 -14.79
C VAL A 94 -17.94 -14.72 -15.36
N VAL A 95 -18.04 -14.96 -16.66
CA VAL A 95 -17.29 -15.99 -17.37
C VAL A 95 -16.30 -15.29 -18.29
N PHE A 96 -15.02 -15.35 -17.95
CA PHE A 96 -13.92 -14.92 -18.78
C PHE A 96 -13.47 -16.08 -19.67
N GLU A 97 -13.26 -15.84 -20.96
CA GLU A 97 -12.90 -16.91 -21.90
C GLU A 97 -11.74 -16.51 -22.83
N ALA A 98 -10.63 -17.24 -22.72
CA ALA A 98 -9.48 -17.19 -23.63
C ALA A 98 -9.05 -15.76 -24.03
N LEU A 99 -8.82 -14.92 -23.03
CA LEU A 99 -8.54 -13.49 -23.21
C LEU A 99 -7.03 -13.16 -23.31
N TYR A 100 -6.13 -14.01 -22.82
CA TYR A 100 -4.69 -13.71 -22.80
C TYR A 100 -4.09 -13.56 -24.19
N GLN A 101 -4.59 -14.31 -25.18
CA GLN A 101 -4.18 -14.09 -26.57
C GLN A 101 -4.52 -12.67 -27.07
N LYS A 102 -5.60 -12.07 -26.54
CA LYS A 102 -6.08 -10.75 -26.96
C LYS A 102 -5.40 -9.58 -26.22
N VAL A 103 -4.76 -9.85 -25.07
CA VAL A 103 -4.14 -8.81 -24.22
C VAL A 103 -2.62 -8.92 -24.11
N ASN A 104 -2.00 -9.93 -24.72
CA ASN A 104 -0.56 -10.19 -24.61
C ASN A 104 0.34 -9.06 -25.13
N GLU A 105 -0.14 -8.19 -26.02
CA GLU A 105 0.58 -7.02 -26.50
C GLU A 105 0.51 -5.82 -25.53
N SER A 106 -0.42 -5.84 -24.57
CA SER A 106 -0.60 -4.77 -23.58
C SER A 106 -0.35 -5.28 -22.17
N LYS A 107 0.77 -4.84 -21.58
CA LYS A 107 1.11 -5.14 -20.19
C LYS A 107 -0.01 -4.71 -19.23
N TYR A 108 -0.59 -3.53 -19.45
CA TYR A 108 -1.70 -2.99 -18.65
C TYR A 108 -2.94 -3.90 -18.68
N LEU A 109 -3.40 -4.31 -19.87
CA LEU A 109 -4.59 -5.17 -19.99
C LEU A 109 -4.35 -6.57 -19.42
N SER A 110 -3.12 -7.09 -19.58
CA SER A 110 -2.72 -8.36 -18.97
C SER A 110 -2.73 -8.29 -17.44
N GLU A 111 -2.21 -7.21 -16.85
CA GLU A 111 -2.24 -6.99 -15.40
C GLU A 111 -3.66 -6.80 -14.88
N LYS A 112 -4.52 -6.06 -15.59
CA LYS A 112 -5.95 -5.92 -15.24
C LYS A 112 -6.68 -7.26 -15.27
N LEU A 113 -6.43 -8.10 -16.27
CA LEU A 113 -7.00 -9.44 -16.36
C LEU A 113 -6.49 -10.35 -15.22
N ASN A 114 -5.19 -10.31 -14.92
CA ASN A 114 -4.61 -11.04 -13.79
C ASN A 114 -5.26 -10.61 -12.47
N TYR A 115 -5.48 -9.32 -12.30
CA TYR A 115 -6.08 -8.75 -11.10
C TYR A 115 -7.52 -9.25 -10.90
N LEU A 116 -8.35 -9.11 -11.93
CA LEU A 116 -9.73 -9.59 -11.94
C LEU A 116 -9.78 -11.09 -11.63
N THR A 117 -9.03 -11.88 -12.39
CA THR A 117 -9.22 -13.34 -12.41
C THR A 117 -8.38 -14.10 -11.37
N GLY A 118 -7.27 -13.52 -10.90
CA GLY A 118 -6.26 -14.24 -10.12
C GLY A 118 -5.54 -15.33 -10.94
N VAL A 119 -5.72 -15.35 -12.26
CA VAL A 119 -5.04 -16.25 -13.19
C VAL A 119 -3.85 -15.50 -13.76
N THR A 120 -2.79 -16.22 -14.10
CA THR A 120 -1.68 -15.71 -14.92
C THR A 120 -1.48 -16.64 -16.10
N SER A 121 -0.97 -16.12 -17.21
CA SER A 121 -0.69 -16.91 -18.41
C SER A 121 0.79 -16.93 -18.73
N SER A 122 1.26 -18.08 -19.19
CA SER A 122 2.49 -18.15 -19.98
C SER A 122 2.28 -17.43 -21.33
N PRO A 123 3.36 -17.10 -22.07
CA PRO A 123 3.22 -16.46 -23.38
C PRO A 123 2.69 -17.40 -24.48
N TYR A 124 2.40 -18.67 -24.14
CA TYR A 124 2.07 -19.71 -25.10
C TYR A 124 0.56 -19.97 -25.20
N VAL A 125 0.07 -19.98 -26.44
CA VAL A 125 -1.31 -20.32 -26.81
C VAL A 125 -1.28 -21.49 -27.79
N GLY A 126 -2.14 -22.48 -27.60
CA GLY A 126 -2.19 -23.67 -28.42
C GLY A 126 -3.50 -23.88 -29.17
N LYS A 127 -3.45 -24.62 -30.28
CA LYS A 127 -4.62 -25.09 -31.04
C LYS A 127 -4.35 -26.46 -31.66
N THR A 128 -5.37 -27.31 -31.68
CA THR A 128 -5.33 -28.61 -32.38
C THR A 128 -5.80 -28.43 -33.83
N TYR A 129 -5.03 -28.94 -34.78
CA TYR A 129 -5.35 -28.95 -36.20
C TYR A 129 -5.60 -30.38 -36.67
N GLN A 130 -6.69 -30.60 -37.41
CA GLN A 130 -7.03 -31.93 -37.95
C GLN A 130 -6.02 -32.38 -39.02
N ASP A 131 -5.46 -31.43 -39.76
CA ASP A 131 -4.38 -31.68 -40.73
C ASP A 131 -3.44 -30.48 -40.80
N LEU A 132 -2.18 -30.66 -40.37
CA LEU A 132 -1.15 -29.64 -40.42
C LEU A 132 -0.69 -29.30 -41.85
N SER A 133 -1.11 -30.07 -42.86
CA SER A 133 -0.86 -29.75 -44.27
C SER A 133 -1.88 -28.76 -44.86
N ASP A 134 -2.99 -28.51 -44.17
CA ASP A 134 -3.96 -27.48 -44.51
C ASP A 134 -3.44 -26.09 -44.08
N ILE A 135 -2.49 -25.57 -44.85
CA ILE A 135 -1.83 -24.29 -44.59
C ILE A 135 -2.78 -23.09 -44.63
N GLU A 136 -3.96 -23.21 -45.26
CA GLU A 136 -4.96 -22.14 -45.26
C GLU A 136 -5.61 -21.99 -43.89
N SER A 137 -5.70 -23.08 -43.12
CA SER A 137 -6.25 -23.08 -41.77
C SER A 137 -5.27 -22.55 -40.70
N ILE A 138 -3.97 -22.52 -41.01
CA ILE A 138 -2.90 -22.11 -40.08
C ILE A 138 -2.57 -20.63 -40.28
N PRO A 139 -2.63 -19.78 -39.24
CA PRO A 139 -2.24 -18.38 -39.34
C PRO A 139 -0.85 -18.18 -39.93
N ILE A 140 -0.73 -17.26 -40.89
CA ILE A 140 0.53 -17.02 -41.60
C ILE A 140 1.66 -16.58 -40.66
N GLN A 141 1.34 -15.89 -39.57
CA GLN A 141 2.31 -15.48 -38.55
C GLN A 141 3.03 -16.70 -37.94
N ILE A 142 2.30 -17.79 -37.65
CA ILE A 142 2.87 -19.02 -37.07
C ILE A 142 3.89 -19.64 -38.03
N MET A 143 3.56 -19.69 -39.33
CA MET A 143 4.47 -20.22 -40.35
C MET A 143 5.70 -19.33 -40.54
N ASN A 144 5.55 -18.01 -40.42
CA ASN A 144 6.66 -17.06 -40.49
C ASN A 144 7.59 -17.20 -39.28
N ILE A 145 7.05 -17.36 -38.06
CA ILE A 145 7.83 -17.63 -36.85
C ILE A 145 8.60 -18.94 -37.01
N TYR A 146 7.94 -20.01 -37.51
CA TYR A 146 8.59 -21.29 -37.77
C TYR A 146 9.76 -21.14 -38.75
N HIS A 147 9.53 -20.47 -39.89
CA HIS A 147 10.59 -20.26 -40.88
C HIS A 147 11.73 -19.41 -40.31
N LYS A 148 11.43 -18.37 -39.54
CA LYS A 148 12.43 -17.51 -38.89
C LYS A 148 13.30 -18.32 -37.92
N ASN A 149 12.68 -19.18 -37.10
CA ASN A 149 13.37 -19.88 -36.01
C ASN A 149 14.15 -21.11 -36.52
N TYR A 150 13.65 -21.80 -37.55
CA TYR A 150 14.23 -23.07 -38.01
C TYR A 150 14.83 -23.01 -39.42
N GLY A 151 14.62 -21.93 -40.18
CA GLY A 151 15.14 -21.79 -41.55
C GLY A 151 14.48 -22.70 -42.58
N GLU A 152 13.42 -23.42 -42.21
CA GLU A 152 12.77 -24.45 -43.03
C GLU A 152 11.35 -24.06 -43.44
N LYS A 153 10.89 -24.60 -44.58
CA LYS A 153 9.47 -24.53 -44.97
C LYS A 153 8.66 -25.48 -44.09
N TRP A 154 7.42 -25.09 -43.76
CA TRP A 154 6.48 -25.87 -42.93
C TRP A 154 6.34 -27.33 -43.42
N PRO A 155 6.95 -28.33 -42.73
CA PRO A 155 7.07 -29.69 -43.25
C PRO A 155 6.03 -30.66 -42.65
N PHE A 156 5.05 -30.14 -41.90
CA PHE A 156 4.15 -30.96 -41.10
C PHE A 156 2.89 -31.37 -41.89
N TYR A 157 2.37 -32.56 -41.58
CA TYR A 157 1.17 -33.12 -42.19
C TYR A 157 0.42 -34.00 -41.17
N GLY A 158 -0.88 -34.20 -41.39
CA GLY A 158 -1.74 -34.95 -40.48
C GLY A 158 -2.05 -34.20 -39.19
N GLU A 159 -2.81 -34.83 -38.28
CA GLU A 159 -3.27 -34.19 -37.05
C GLU A 159 -2.12 -33.77 -36.14
N GLY A 160 -2.19 -32.56 -35.59
CA GLY A 160 -1.15 -32.02 -34.73
C GLY A 160 -1.63 -30.88 -33.85
N ILE A 161 -0.83 -30.55 -32.84
CA ILE A 161 -1.07 -29.41 -31.95
C ILE A 161 0.05 -28.41 -32.22
N VAL A 162 -0.34 -27.17 -32.48
CA VAL A 162 0.60 -26.04 -32.59
C VAL A 162 0.44 -25.18 -31.36
N ILE A 163 1.54 -24.92 -30.65
CA ILE A 163 1.62 -24.02 -29.51
C ILE A 163 2.55 -22.88 -29.90
N SER A 164 2.14 -21.63 -29.76
CA SER A 164 2.92 -20.48 -30.22
C SER A 164 2.87 -19.31 -29.24
N SER A 165 3.93 -18.50 -29.26
CA SER A 165 4.01 -17.17 -28.64
C SER A 165 4.27 -16.11 -29.72
N LEU A 166 4.59 -14.87 -29.32
CA LEU A 166 4.98 -13.82 -30.26
C LEU A 166 6.28 -14.15 -31.01
N ASP A 167 7.17 -14.94 -30.41
CA ASP A 167 8.51 -15.19 -30.92
C ASP A 167 8.84 -16.67 -31.17
N ASP A 168 8.01 -17.62 -30.71
CA ASP A 168 8.29 -19.04 -30.87
C ASP A 168 7.07 -19.90 -31.24
N VAL A 169 7.35 -21.09 -31.78
CA VAL A 169 6.35 -22.05 -32.22
C VAL A 169 6.81 -23.50 -32.00
N ILE A 170 5.97 -24.25 -31.31
CA ILE A 170 6.14 -25.66 -30.98
C ILE A 170 5.11 -26.45 -31.75
N VAL A 171 5.55 -27.41 -32.56
CA VAL A 171 4.67 -28.30 -33.30
C VAL A 171 4.78 -29.73 -32.77
N LEU A 172 3.65 -30.25 -32.29
CA LEU A 172 3.48 -31.62 -31.84
C LEU A 172 2.70 -32.42 -32.90
N VAL A 173 3.30 -33.47 -33.43
CA VAL A 173 2.69 -34.32 -34.46
C VAL A 173 2.12 -35.58 -33.82
N LYS A 174 0.86 -35.92 -34.14
CA LYS A 174 0.20 -37.11 -33.61
C LYS A 174 0.93 -38.40 -34.00
N GLY A 175 1.05 -39.33 -33.07
CA GLY A 175 1.80 -40.58 -33.23
C GLY A 175 3.32 -40.44 -33.02
N LYS A 176 3.90 -39.25 -33.26
CA LYS A 176 5.31 -38.94 -33.00
C LYS A 176 5.51 -38.35 -31.61
N ASP A 177 4.83 -37.24 -31.32
CA ASP A 177 5.01 -36.44 -30.12
C ASP A 177 3.90 -36.67 -29.08
N TYR A 178 2.70 -37.05 -29.51
CA TYR A 178 1.59 -37.38 -28.61
C TYR A 178 0.67 -38.48 -29.18
N ARG A 179 -0.21 -39.04 -28.34
CA ARG A 179 -1.18 -40.09 -28.68
C ARG A 179 -2.59 -39.65 -28.28
N GLY A 180 -3.59 -40.07 -29.06
CA GLY A 180 -4.99 -39.71 -28.79
C GLY A 180 -5.29 -38.28 -29.24
N SER A 181 -5.83 -37.46 -28.33
CA SER A 181 -6.13 -36.05 -28.54
C SER A 181 -5.79 -35.27 -27.27
N LEU A 182 -5.73 -33.94 -27.35
CA LEU A 182 -5.91 -33.10 -26.15
C LEU A 182 -7.31 -33.37 -25.59
N THR A 183 -7.41 -33.55 -24.27
CA THR A 183 -8.70 -33.84 -23.62
C THR A 183 -8.95 -32.93 -22.43
N VAL A 184 -10.20 -32.55 -22.22
CA VAL A 184 -10.68 -31.89 -21.01
C VAL A 184 -11.35 -32.93 -20.12
N ASN A 185 -11.06 -32.88 -18.83
CA ASN A 185 -11.65 -33.74 -17.80
C ASN A 185 -12.18 -32.88 -16.65
N SER A 186 -13.40 -33.13 -16.16
CA SER A 186 -13.97 -32.43 -15.00
C SER A 186 -14.86 -33.36 -14.15
N LEU A 187 -14.45 -33.59 -12.90
CA LEU A 187 -15.23 -34.36 -11.93
C LEU A 187 -16.39 -33.54 -11.33
N GLU A 188 -16.26 -32.21 -11.27
CA GLU A 188 -17.25 -31.34 -10.61
C GLU A 188 -18.37 -30.84 -11.53
N ILE A 189 -18.13 -30.76 -12.85
CA ILE A 189 -19.09 -30.25 -13.84
C ILE A 189 -19.97 -31.39 -14.42
N GLY A 190 -19.90 -32.60 -13.86
CA GLY A 190 -20.76 -33.73 -14.22
C GLY A 190 -20.34 -34.51 -15.47
N SER A 191 -19.05 -34.42 -15.87
CA SER A 191 -18.47 -35.16 -16.99
C SER A 191 -17.29 -36.01 -16.53
N GLU A 192 -17.55 -37.25 -16.08
CA GLU A 192 -16.50 -38.24 -15.78
C GLU A 192 -15.71 -38.71 -17.03
N THR A 193 -16.06 -38.21 -18.20
CA THR A 193 -15.49 -38.59 -19.49
C THR A 193 -14.39 -37.65 -19.94
N LYS A 194 -13.31 -38.21 -20.51
CA LYS A 194 -12.28 -37.45 -21.23
C LYS A 194 -12.86 -36.95 -22.56
N ILE A 195 -13.06 -35.63 -22.68
CA ILE A 195 -13.67 -35.01 -23.86
C ILE A 195 -12.55 -34.47 -24.75
N PRO A 196 -12.43 -34.90 -26.02
CA PRO A 196 -11.52 -34.29 -26.98
C PRO A 196 -11.74 -32.77 -27.12
N PHE A 197 -10.66 -32.00 -27.16
CA PHE A 197 -10.69 -30.55 -27.31
C PHE A 197 -9.87 -30.12 -28.53
N TYR A 198 -10.50 -29.39 -29.44
CA TYR A 198 -9.91 -28.94 -30.70
C TYR A 198 -9.80 -27.42 -30.84
N GLY A 199 -10.37 -26.66 -29.89
CA GLY A 199 -10.34 -25.20 -29.87
C GLY A 199 -8.95 -24.63 -29.53
N VAL A 200 -8.89 -23.29 -29.49
CA VAL A 200 -7.74 -22.57 -28.94
C VAL A 200 -7.72 -22.75 -27.42
N PHE A 201 -6.54 -22.95 -26.84
CA PHE A 201 -6.31 -23.05 -25.39
C PHE A 201 -5.09 -22.25 -24.96
N GLU A 202 -5.09 -21.83 -23.70
CA GLU A 202 -4.05 -21.03 -23.07
C GLU A 202 -3.36 -21.85 -22.00
N ILE A 203 -2.04 -21.67 -21.87
CA ILE A 203 -1.26 -22.31 -20.80
C ILE A 203 -1.17 -21.31 -19.65
N THR A 204 -1.99 -21.56 -18.61
CA THR A 204 -2.21 -20.65 -17.48
C THR A 204 -1.89 -21.33 -16.14
N GLU A 205 -1.68 -20.50 -15.11
CA GLU A 205 -1.50 -20.92 -13.72
C GLU A 205 -2.31 -20.02 -12.77
N SER A 206 -2.70 -20.56 -11.61
CA SER A 206 -3.39 -19.80 -10.54
C SER A 206 -3.30 -20.57 -9.23
N GLU A 207 -3.40 -19.85 -8.10
CA GLU A 207 -3.68 -20.46 -6.79
C GLU A 207 -5.15 -20.93 -6.67
N SER A 208 -6.03 -20.44 -7.56
CA SER A 208 -7.43 -20.82 -7.57
C SER A 208 -7.61 -22.30 -7.94
N PRO A 209 -8.59 -23.00 -7.33
CA PRO A 209 -8.85 -24.39 -7.65
C PRO A 209 -9.30 -24.55 -9.11
N SER A 210 -8.70 -25.55 -9.77
CA SER A 210 -9.03 -25.96 -11.13
C SER A 210 -10.27 -26.86 -11.13
N LEU A 211 -11.34 -26.46 -11.82
CA LEU A 211 -12.58 -27.24 -11.99
C LEU A 211 -12.49 -28.26 -13.13
N ALA A 212 -11.60 -28.01 -14.08
CA ALA A 212 -11.36 -28.87 -15.23
C ALA A 212 -9.91 -28.75 -15.68
N THR A 213 -9.35 -29.83 -16.24
CA THR A 213 -7.92 -29.88 -16.61
C THR A 213 -7.76 -30.35 -18.05
N PHE A 214 -6.90 -29.67 -18.80
CA PHE A 214 -6.38 -30.13 -20.08
C PHE A 214 -5.37 -31.24 -19.84
N ASN A 215 -5.51 -32.34 -20.58
CA ASN A 215 -4.65 -33.51 -20.48
C ASN A 215 -4.21 -33.93 -21.87
N LEU A 216 -2.89 -33.90 -22.10
CA LEU A 216 -2.25 -34.34 -23.32
C LEU A 216 -1.43 -35.59 -23.05
N LYS A 217 -1.74 -36.69 -23.73
CA LYS A 217 -0.98 -37.94 -23.60
C LYS A 217 0.22 -37.91 -24.54
N THR A 218 1.34 -37.38 -24.05
CA THR A 218 2.62 -37.26 -24.76
C THR A 218 3.34 -38.60 -24.94
N THR A 219 4.25 -38.65 -25.92
CA THR A 219 5.33 -39.65 -25.99
C THR A 219 6.58 -39.07 -25.32
N SER A 220 7.62 -39.88 -25.07
CA SER A 220 8.88 -39.37 -24.52
C SER A 220 9.48 -38.21 -25.33
N LYS A 221 9.31 -38.22 -26.66
CA LYS A 221 9.74 -37.09 -27.52
C LYS A 221 8.88 -35.84 -27.33
N GLY A 222 7.59 -36.02 -27.07
CA GLY A 222 6.69 -34.91 -26.75
C GLY A 222 6.99 -34.32 -25.38
N ASP A 223 7.28 -35.16 -24.39
CA ASP A 223 7.70 -34.71 -23.04
C ASP A 223 8.98 -33.88 -23.14
N GLU A 224 10.01 -34.38 -23.81
CA GLU A 224 11.27 -33.65 -24.05
C GLU A 224 11.04 -32.29 -24.76
N LYS A 225 10.15 -32.27 -25.76
CA LYS A 225 9.80 -31.02 -26.46
C LYS A 225 9.10 -30.02 -25.54
N LEU A 226 8.14 -30.45 -24.74
CA LEU A 226 7.39 -29.54 -23.86
C LEU A 226 8.22 -29.05 -22.67
N GLU A 227 9.10 -29.90 -22.13
CA GLU A 227 9.96 -29.57 -20.99
C GLU A 227 10.97 -28.46 -21.30
N GLN A 228 11.46 -28.38 -22.56
CA GLN A 228 12.31 -27.26 -23.04
C GLN A 228 11.65 -25.89 -22.89
N TYR A 229 10.33 -25.86 -22.85
CA TYR A 229 9.51 -24.65 -22.75
C TYR A 229 8.80 -24.52 -21.41
N HIS A 230 9.14 -25.39 -20.44
CA HIS A 230 8.50 -25.47 -19.12
C HIS A 230 6.98 -25.73 -19.19
N ILE A 231 6.50 -26.37 -20.26
CA ILE A 231 5.09 -26.70 -20.44
C ILE A 231 4.83 -28.09 -19.89
N LYS A 232 3.85 -28.20 -18.98
CA LYS A 232 3.39 -29.49 -18.45
C LYS A 232 2.44 -30.16 -19.45
N ASN A 233 2.40 -31.50 -19.45
CA ASN A 233 1.46 -32.28 -20.27
C ASN A 233 0.03 -32.33 -19.66
N SER A 234 -0.15 -31.74 -18.48
CA SER A 234 -1.44 -31.53 -17.82
C SER A 234 -1.45 -30.13 -17.19
N PHE A 235 -2.46 -29.34 -17.49
CA PHE A 235 -2.59 -27.95 -17.03
C PHE A 235 -4.06 -27.54 -16.90
N PRO A 236 -4.41 -26.55 -16.06
CA PRO A 236 -5.79 -26.18 -15.81
C PRO A 236 -6.52 -25.71 -17.09
N ALA A 237 -7.79 -26.08 -17.21
CA ALA A 237 -8.68 -25.66 -18.29
C ALA A 237 -9.73 -24.66 -17.81
N VAL A 238 -10.18 -24.78 -16.56
CA VAL A 238 -11.20 -23.92 -15.97
C VAL A 238 -10.86 -23.62 -14.52
N TYR A 239 -10.92 -22.35 -14.14
CA TYR A 239 -10.76 -21.89 -12.77
C TYR A 239 -12.10 -21.41 -12.21
N LYS A 240 -12.34 -21.67 -10.92
CA LYS A 240 -13.35 -20.93 -10.16
C LYS A 240 -12.69 -19.72 -9.51
N ILE A 241 -13.14 -18.53 -9.90
CA ILE A 241 -12.73 -17.27 -9.29
C ILE A 241 -13.72 -16.93 -8.18
N LYS A 242 -13.23 -16.75 -6.97
CA LYS A 242 -14.03 -16.25 -5.85
C LYS A 242 -13.57 -14.84 -5.52
N ARG A 243 -14.37 -13.85 -5.91
CA ARG A 243 -14.27 -12.45 -5.47
C ARG A 243 -15.54 -12.08 -4.71
N ASN A 244 -15.50 -11.06 -3.88
CA ASN A 244 -16.71 -10.57 -3.20
C ASN A 244 -17.57 -9.72 -4.14
N TYR A 245 -16.93 -9.07 -5.11
CA TYR A 245 -17.61 -8.29 -6.14
C TYR A 245 -18.39 -9.17 -7.14
N TYR A 246 -17.94 -10.42 -7.41
CA TYR A 246 -18.59 -11.34 -8.35
C TYR A 246 -18.16 -12.80 -8.18
N GLU A 247 -19.02 -13.74 -8.59
CA GLU A 247 -18.61 -15.13 -8.81
C GLU A 247 -18.06 -15.26 -10.23
N GLY A 248 -16.79 -15.61 -10.36
CA GLY A 248 -16.12 -15.67 -11.66
C GLY A 248 -15.73 -17.07 -12.08
N TYR A 249 -15.61 -17.27 -13.38
CA TYR A 249 -15.02 -18.45 -13.99
C TYR A 249 -14.05 -18.01 -15.08
N TYR A 250 -12.84 -18.55 -15.08
CA TYR A 250 -11.90 -18.34 -16.19
C TYR A 250 -11.79 -19.63 -17.00
N LEU A 251 -12.21 -19.59 -18.26
CA LEU A 251 -12.07 -20.66 -19.23
C LEU A 251 -10.78 -20.43 -20.02
N ALA A 252 -9.75 -21.24 -19.76
CA ALA A 252 -8.45 -21.17 -20.44
C ALA A 252 -8.48 -21.76 -21.87
N GLY A 253 -9.62 -21.72 -22.54
CA GLY A 253 -9.79 -22.14 -23.92
C GLY A 253 -11.13 -21.69 -24.47
N GLN A 254 -11.28 -21.79 -25.79
CA GLN A 254 -12.50 -21.40 -26.50
C GLN A 254 -13.51 -22.55 -26.49
N PHE A 255 -14.27 -22.66 -25.39
CA PHE A 255 -15.34 -23.64 -25.22
C PHE A 255 -16.63 -23.21 -25.92
N THR A 256 -16.86 -21.91 -26.08
CA THR A 256 -18.10 -21.37 -26.65
C THR A 256 -18.02 -21.16 -28.16
N LYS A 257 -16.84 -21.16 -28.79
CA LYS A 257 -16.65 -20.86 -30.22
C LYS A 257 -16.82 -22.07 -31.15
N ASN A 258 -17.89 -22.84 -30.97
CA ASN A 258 -18.21 -24.01 -31.79
C ASN A 258 -19.45 -23.75 -32.66
N SER A 259 -19.46 -24.30 -33.89
CA SER A 259 -20.68 -24.33 -34.71
C SER A 259 -21.54 -25.53 -34.34
N THR A 260 -22.86 -25.35 -34.25
CA THR A 260 -23.79 -26.45 -33.94
C THR A 260 -24.75 -26.65 -35.10
N LEU A 261 -24.73 -27.81 -35.74
CA LEU A 261 -25.64 -28.12 -36.86
C LEU A 261 -27.04 -28.53 -36.40
N VAL A 262 -27.22 -28.76 -35.09
CA VAL A 262 -28.48 -29.22 -34.51
C VAL A 262 -29.39 -28.02 -34.25
N THR A 263 -30.33 -27.78 -35.16
CA THR A 263 -31.32 -26.68 -35.04
C THR A 263 -32.41 -26.93 -34.00
N ALA A 264 -32.56 -28.17 -33.53
CA ALA A 264 -33.63 -28.56 -32.62
C ALA A 264 -33.24 -28.33 -31.15
N LYS A 265 -34.09 -27.61 -30.43
CA LYS A 265 -33.84 -27.03 -29.09
C LYS A 265 -34.62 -27.74 -27.97
N TYR A 266 -34.95 -29.02 -28.14
CA TYR A 266 -35.81 -29.76 -27.21
C TYR A 266 -35.01 -30.46 -26.10
N ASP A 267 -35.59 -30.57 -24.89
CA ASP A 267 -34.92 -31.18 -23.72
C ASP A 267 -34.48 -32.64 -23.94
N LEU A 268 -35.14 -33.39 -24.84
CA LEU A 268 -34.78 -34.77 -25.17
C LEU A 268 -33.48 -34.89 -25.99
N ILE A 269 -33.10 -33.84 -26.72
CA ILE A 269 -31.93 -33.86 -27.61
C ILE A 269 -30.64 -33.80 -26.81
N VAL A 270 -30.59 -32.97 -25.77
CA VAL A 270 -29.41 -32.80 -24.91
C VAL A 270 -28.84 -34.15 -24.40
N PRO A 271 -29.61 -35.01 -23.70
CA PRO A 271 -29.09 -36.29 -23.23
C PRO A 271 -28.78 -37.27 -24.37
N MET A 272 -29.41 -37.16 -25.54
CA MET A 272 -29.09 -37.99 -26.71
C MET A 272 -27.74 -37.60 -27.33
N MET A 273 -27.48 -36.30 -27.46
CA MET A 273 -26.22 -35.77 -27.97
C MET A 273 -25.08 -36.07 -26.99
N GLN A 274 -25.29 -35.83 -25.69
CA GLN A 274 -24.32 -36.15 -24.64
C GLN A 274 -23.89 -37.62 -24.64
N ARG A 275 -24.82 -38.55 -24.93
CA ARG A 275 -24.58 -40.00 -25.02
C ARG A 275 -24.14 -40.47 -26.41
N LYS A 276 -23.92 -39.56 -27.37
CA LYS A 276 -23.53 -39.87 -28.76
C LYS A 276 -24.50 -40.80 -29.49
N ILE A 277 -25.81 -40.68 -29.20
CA ILE A 277 -26.86 -41.52 -29.81
C ILE A 277 -27.19 -41.06 -31.23
N ILE A 278 -27.07 -39.75 -31.51
CA ILE A 278 -27.22 -39.15 -32.84
C ILE A 278 -25.79 -38.85 -33.33
N TYR A 279 -25.42 -39.40 -34.48
CA TYR A 279 -24.06 -39.42 -35.01
C TYR A 279 -23.42 -38.02 -35.06
N GLU A 280 -22.37 -37.81 -34.26
CA GLU A 280 -21.48 -36.65 -34.35
C GLU A 280 -20.67 -36.74 -35.66
N LYS A 281 -20.94 -35.84 -36.59
CA LYS A 281 -20.13 -35.69 -37.81
C LYS A 281 -18.92 -34.77 -37.57
N PHE A 282 -18.83 -34.10 -36.40
CA PHE A 282 -17.82 -33.10 -36.10
C PHE A 282 -17.26 -33.28 -34.68
N ALA A 283 -15.93 -33.37 -34.58
CA ALA A 283 -15.23 -33.52 -33.31
C ALA A 283 -15.31 -32.25 -32.42
N GLU A 284 -15.61 -31.10 -33.02
CA GLU A 284 -15.81 -29.81 -32.36
C GLU A 284 -17.18 -29.69 -31.67
N GLU A 285 -18.21 -30.41 -32.12
CA GLU A 285 -19.53 -30.39 -31.46
C GLU A 285 -19.52 -31.12 -30.10
N GLN A 286 -18.56 -32.02 -29.88
CA GLN A 286 -18.52 -32.85 -28.67
C GLN A 286 -18.29 -32.05 -27.40
N ILE A 287 -17.39 -31.05 -27.44
CA ILE A 287 -17.12 -30.19 -26.29
C ILE A 287 -18.35 -29.33 -25.94
N PHE A 288 -19.15 -28.94 -26.93
CA PHE A 288 -20.38 -28.20 -26.70
C PHE A 288 -21.38 -29.03 -25.89
N TRP A 289 -21.68 -30.25 -26.32
CA TRP A 289 -22.69 -31.09 -25.69
C TRP A 289 -22.23 -31.67 -24.34
N GLN A 290 -20.98 -32.12 -24.25
CA GLN A 290 -20.47 -32.85 -23.08
C GLN A 290 -19.83 -31.96 -22.02
N PHE A 291 -19.42 -30.72 -22.36
CA PHE A 291 -18.83 -29.78 -21.40
C PHE A 291 -19.62 -28.48 -21.29
N THR A 292 -19.81 -27.76 -22.40
CA THR A 292 -20.35 -26.39 -22.39
C THR A 292 -21.78 -26.36 -21.83
N ILE A 293 -22.66 -27.25 -22.30
CA ILE A 293 -24.03 -27.37 -21.79
C ILE A 293 -24.07 -27.70 -20.29
N PRO A 294 -23.37 -28.76 -19.79
CA PRO A 294 -23.28 -29.01 -18.35
C PRO A 294 -22.71 -27.84 -17.53
N PHE A 295 -21.67 -27.16 -18.04
CA PHE A 295 -21.07 -26.01 -17.39
C PHE A 295 -22.07 -24.85 -17.23
N PHE A 296 -22.72 -24.43 -18.32
CA PHE A 296 -23.71 -23.35 -18.24
C PHE A 296 -24.90 -23.75 -17.36
N LYS A 297 -25.32 -25.02 -17.38
CA LYS A 297 -26.36 -25.51 -16.49
C LYS A 297 -25.93 -25.48 -15.02
N HIS A 298 -24.65 -25.72 -14.72
CA HIS A 298 -24.08 -25.59 -13.39
C HIS A 298 -24.08 -24.13 -12.91
N ILE A 299 -23.59 -23.18 -13.71
CA ILE A 299 -23.53 -21.77 -13.30
C ILE A 299 -24.93 -21.14 -13.22
N MET A 300 -25.85 -21.50 -14.12
CA MET A 300 -27.23 -21.00 -14.06
C MET A 300 -27.94 -21.43 -12.78
N LYS A 301 -27.72 -22.67 -12.31
CA LYS A 301 -28.26 -23.13 -11.03
C LYS A 301 -27.72 -22.30 -9.85
N ASN A 302 -26.49 -21.82 -9.96
CA ASN A 302 -25.91 -20.92 -8.96
C ASN A 302 -26.53 -19.51 -9.09
N ALA A 303 -26.79 -19.02 -10.31
CA ALA A 303 -27.41 -17.72 -10.60
C ALA A 303 -28.89 -17.60 -10.17
N GLU A 304 -29.63 -18.72 -10.07
CA GLU A 304 -31.01 -18.75 -9.58
C GLU A 304 -31.12 -18.51 -8.06
N ASN A 305 -30.03 -18.77 -7.32
CA ASN A 305 -29.88 -18.25 -5.96
C ASN A 305 -29.26 -16.86 -6.12
N ASP A 306 -29.73 -15.84 -5.37
CA ASP A 306 -29.00 -14.56 -5.36
C ASP A 306 -27.53 -14.87 -5.13
N VAL A 307 -26.63 -14.40 -6.02
CA VAL A 307 -25.18 -14.45 -5.80
C VAL A 307 -25.01 -14.02 -4.37
N ALA A 308 -24.68 -14.99 -3.51
CA ALA A 308 -24.87 -14.80 -2.09
C ALA A 308 -24.05 -13.58 -1.75
N ILE A 309 -24.72 -12.48 -1.37
CA ILE A 309 -24.09 -11.43 -0.60
C ILE A 309 -23.41 -12.24 0.49
N VAL A 310 -22.09 -12.30 0.46
CA VAL A 310 -21.33 -12.84 1.58
C VAL A 310 -21.89 -12.04 2.73
N LYS A 311 -22.71 -12.70 3.56
CA LYS A 311 -23.30 -12.03 4.72
C LYS A 311 -22.11 -11.51 5.48
N SER A 312 -21.94 -10.18 5.45
CA SER A 312 -20.89 -9.53 6.20
C SER A 312 -20.96 -10.07 7.62
N THR A 313 -19.82 -10.55 8.10
CA THR A 313 -19.70 -10.98 9.48
C THR A 313 -20.05 -9.79 10.36
N THR A 314 -21.03 -9.97 11.25
CA THR A 314 -21.30 -9.03 12.35
C THR A 314 -19.97 -8.66 13.01
N SER A 315 -19.72 -7.36 13.20
CA SER A 315 -18.51 -6.88 13.88
C SER A 315 -18.24 -7.71 15.13
N ASN A 316 -17.00 -8.18 15.25
CA ASN A 316 -16.56 -8.94 16.42
C ASN A 316 -16.18 -8.03 17.57
N PHE A 317 -16.24 -6.71 17.40
CA PHE A 317 -15.80 -5.74 18.39
C PHE A 317 -16.96 -4.89 18.89
N SER A 318 -16.92 -4.60 20.19
CA SER A 318 -17.87 -3.72 20.85
C SER A 318 -17.20 -2.93 21.94
N VAL A 319 -17.79 -1.80 22.30
CA VAL A 319 -17.39 -1.00 23.45
C VAL A 319 -18.34 -1.26 24.60
N LYS A 320 -17.78 -1.48 25.78
CA LYS A 320 -18.53 -1.50 27.03
C LYS A 320 -17.76 -0.70 28.07
N ASP A 321 -18.47 0.23 28.72
CA ASP A 321 -17.89 1.20 29.64
C ASP A 321 -16.76 1.97 28.94
N LYS A 322 -15.52 1.91 29.43
CA LYS A 322 -14.34 2.55 28.82
C LYS A 322 -13.41 1.58 28.09
N PHE A 323 -13.88 0.37 27.77
CA PHE A 323 -13.04 -0.69 27.22
C PHE A 323 -13.61 -1.29 25.93
N ILE A 324 -12.70 -1.72 25.06
CA ILE A 324 -13.03 -2.48 23.86
C ILE A 324 -13.05 -3.97 24.21
N PHE A 325 -14.01 -4.69 23.65
CA PHE A 325 -14.17 -6.13 23.81
C PHE A 325 -14.24 -6.81 22.45
N LYS A 326 -13.58 -7.95 22.33
CA LYS A 326 -13.69 -8.87 21.20
C LYS A 326 -14.61 -10.03 21.57
N LYS A 327 -15.55 -10.33 20.70
CA LYS A 327 -16.47 -11.46 20.79
C LYS A 327 -15.79 -12.72 20.25
N SER A 328 -15.82 -13.81 21.02
CA SER A 328 -15.36 -15.13 20.59
C SER A 328 -16.39 -15.84 19.71
N GLU A 329 -16.01 -16.93 19.07
CA GLU A 329 -16.94 -17.78 18.30
C GLU A 329 -18.09 -18.33 19.17
N ALA A 330 -17.85 -18.56 20.46
CA ALA A 330 -18.86 -18.98 21.43
C ALA A 330 -19.77 -17.84 21.90
N GLY A 331 -19.49 -16.59 21.50
CA GLY A 331 -20.23 -15.39 21.85
C GLY A 331 -19.79 -14.73 23.16
N GLU A 332 -18.69 -15.17 23.77
CA GLU A 332 -18.13 -14.56 24.98
C GLU A 332 -17.38 -13.28 24.65
N LEU A 333 -17.50 -12.26 25.51
CA LEU A 333 -16.77 -11.00 25.37
C LEU A 333 -15.49 -11.04 26.19
N HIS A 334 -14.35 -10.86 25.51
CA HIS A 334 -13.04 -10.73 26.14
C HIS A 334 -12.53 -9.31 25.98
N PRO A 335 -11.94 -8.69 27.03
CA PRO A 335 -11.24 -7.42 26.87
C PRO A 335 -10.25 -7.49 25.71
N PHE A 336 -10.16 -6.40 24.97
CA PHE A 336 -9.27 -6.30 23.82
C PHE A 336 -8.49 -4.98 23.92
N PHE A 337 -7.25 -5.07 24.38
CA PHE A 337 -6.34 -3.94 24.34
C PHE A 337 -5.68 -3.88 22.95
N ILE A 338 -5.81 -2.74 22.27
CA ILE A 338 -5.17 -2.54 20.96
C ILE A 338 -3.67 -2.41 21.18
N LYS A 339 -2.92 -3.32 20.57
CA LYS A 339 -1.46 -3.28 20.43
C LYS A 339 -1.18 -3.01 18.96
N GLY A 340 -1.09 -1.73 18.63
CA GLY A 340 -1.09 -1.28 17.26
C GLY A 340 0.27 -0.79 16.76
N ILE A 341 0.39 -0.70 15.45
CA ILE A 341 1.41 0.10 14.78
C ILE A 341 0.77 0.88 13.62
N ASN A 342 1.24 2.11 13.42
CA ASN A 342 0.87 2.91 12.26
C ASN A 342 1.70 2.51 11.05
N LEU A 343 1.05 2.44 9.89
CA LEU A 343 1.70 2.13 8.62
C LEU A 343 1.64 3.35 7.70
N GLY A 344 2.72 4.15 7.73
CA GLY A 344 3.12 5.00 6.61
C GLY A 344 3.63 4.14 5.45
N ALA A 345 3.42 4.58 4.21
CA ALA A 345 3.73 3.80 3.01
C ALA A 345 4.65 4.53 2.03
N ALA A 346 5.22 5.68 2.40
CA ALA A 346 6.12 6.44 1.54
C ALA A 346 7.52 5.81 1.52
N LEU A 347 7.87 5.15 0.41
CA LEU A 347 9.24 4.66 0.20
C LEU A 347 10.20 5.83 -0.12
N PRO A 348 11.52 5.66 0.04
CA PRO A 348 12.50 6.65 -0.40
C PRO A 348 12.29 7.12 -1.85
N GLY A 349 12.37 8.43 -2.06
CA GLY A 349 12.10 9.06 -3.35
C GLY A 349 10.62 9.21 -3.70
N LYS A 350 9.70 8.95 -2.76
CA LYS A 350 8.24 8.96 -2.96
C LYS A 350 7.52 9.82 -1.92
N PHE A 351 6.48 10.52 -2.34
CA PHE A 351 5.55 11.19 -1.44
C PHE A 351 4.54 10.22 -0.81
N PHE A 352 3.83 10.65 0.25
CA PHE A 352 2.80 9.88 0.97
C PHE A 352 1.68 9.32 0.07
N THR A 353 1.50 9.92 -1.11
CA THR A 353 0.47 9.57 -2.08
C THR A 353 0.96 8.63 -3.19
N GLU A 354 2.26 8.36 -3.24
CA GLU A 354 2.90 7.47 -4.21
C GLU A 354 3.15 6.09 -3.61
N PHE A 355 2.05 5.40 -3.30
CA PHE A 355 2.06 4.13 -2.61
C PHE A 355 2.78 3.01 -3.38
N PRO A 356 3.42 2.05 -2.68
CA PRO A 356 3.84 0.78 -3.27
C PRO A 356 2.65 0.09 -3.93
N GLN A 357 2.79 -0.24 -5.22
CA GLN A 357 1.75 -0.98 -5.95
C GLN A 357 1.90 -2.49 -5.81
N ASP A 358 3.10 -2.97 -5.46
CA ASP A 358 3.38 -4.38 -5.32
C ASP A 358 2.86 -4.96 -4.00
N LYS A 359 2.08 -6.04 -4.09
CA LYS A 359 1.56 -6.79 -2.95
C LYS A 359 2.69 -7.38 -2.10
N ALA A 360 3.80 -7.80 -2.72
CA ALA A 360 4.87 -8.49 -1.99
C ALA A 360 5.55 -7.58 -0.97
N THR A 361 5.64 -6.27 -1.24
CA THR A 361 6.10 -5.26 -0.27
C THR A 361 5.27 -5.29 1.01
N TYR A 362 3.94 -5.20 0.90
CA TYR A 362 3.06 -5.23 2.07
C TYR A 362 3.10 -6.58 2.78
N LEU A 363 3.08 -7.70 2.06
CA LEU A 363 3.20 -9.03 2.67
C LEU A 363 4.51 -9.17 3.46
N ASN A 364 5.62 -8.66 2.93
CA ASN A 364 6.90 -8.67 3.64
C ASN A 364 6.81 -7.88 4.97
N TRP A 365 6.23 -6.67 4.94
CA TRP A 365 6.04 -5.88 6.16
C TRP A 365 5.13 -6.59 7.18
N LEU A 366 3.97 -7.10 6.74
CA LEU A 366 3.04 -7.83 7.61
C LEU A 366 3.69 -9.04 8.27
N ASN A 367 4.52 -9.79 7.52
CA ASN A 367 5.27 -10.93 8.06
C ASN A 367 6.34 -10.49 9.07
N GLN A 368 7.04 -9.38 8.83
CA GLN A 368 8.03 -8.87 9.79
C GLN A 368 7.36 -8.39 11.08
N MET A 369 6.18 -7.76 10.99
CA MET A 369 5.39 -7.31 12.14
C MET A 369 4.94 -8.44 13.08
N GLU A 370 4.92 -9.70 12.64
CA GLU A 370 4.66 -10.86 13.52
C GLU A 370 5.61 -10.88 14.74
N GLY A 371 6.86 -10.46 14.53
CA GLY A 371 7.87 -10.38 15.59
C GLY A 371 7.55 -9.38 16.71
N LEU A 372 6.65 -8.41 16.46
CA LEU A 372 6.20 -7.46 17.47
C LEU A 372 5.03 -7.98 18.31
N HIS A 373 4.38 -9.09 17.92
CA HIS A 373 3.18 -9.59 18.59
C HIS A 373 2.07 -8.53 18.72
N ILE A 374 1.99 -7.60 17.76
CA ILE A 374 0.88 -6.65 17.61
C ILE A 374 -0.39 -7.38 17.18
N ASN A 375 -1.54 -6.75 17.40
CA ASN A 375 -2.84 -7.27 16.98
C ASN A 375 -3.58 -6.32 16.03
N THR A 376 -3.07 -5.12 15.77
CA THR A 376 -3.76 -4.11 14.96
C THR A 376 -2.76 -3.32 14.11
N ILE A 377 -3.16 -2.98 12.89
CA ILE A 377 -2.49 -2.00 12.03
C ILE A 377 -3.46 -0.84 11.83
N ARG A 378 -2.96 0.39 11.99
CA ARG A 378 -3.69 1.60 11.60
C ARG A 378 -3.10 2.15 10.30
N VAL A 379 -3.97 2.58 9.40
CA VAL A 379 -3.62 3.29 8.16
C VAL A 379 -4.38 4.61 8.10
N TYR A 380 -3.74 5.67 7.60
CA TYR A 380 -4.26 7.06 7.64
C TYR A 380 -5.32 7.34 6.57
N THR A 381 -5.12 6.81 5.37
CA THR A 381 -5.98 6.99 4.20
C THR A 381 -6.28 5.65 3.55
N LEU A 382 -7.10 5.65 2.51
CA LEU A 382 -7.27 4.46 1.67
C LEU A 382 -5.94 4.15 0.95
N LEU A 383 -5.34 2.99 1.25
CA LEU A 383 -4.17 2.47 0.54
C LEU A 383 -4.56 1.78 -0.79
N PRO A 384 -3.62 1.43 -1.68
CA PRO A 384 -3.94 0.72 -2.93
C PRO A 384 -4.56 -0.66 -2.70
N PRO A 385 -5.28 -1.22 -3.70
CA PRO A 385 -5.88 -2.55 -3.60
C PRO A 385 -4.90 -3.68 -3.21
N SER A 386 -3.62 -3.53 -3.56
CA SER A 386 -2.56 -4.49 -3.22
C SER A 386 -2.32 -4.62 -1.71
N PHE A 387 -2.54 -3.56 -0.92
CA PHE A 387 -2.48 -3.63 0.55
C PHE A 387 -3.60 -4.51 1.10
N TYR A 388 -4.85 -4.27 0.69
CA TYR A 388 -6.01 -5.04 1.16
C TYR A 388 -5.93 -6.51 0.73
N GLN A 389 -5.43 -6.76 -0.48
CA GLN A 389 -5.11 -8.12 -0.90
C GLN A 389 -4.04 -8.76 -0.01
N ALA A 390 -2.95 -8.06 0.30
CA ALA A 390 -1.90 -8.57 1.18
C ALA A 390 -2.43 -8.88 2.59
N LEU A 391 -3.23 -7.98 3.17
CA LEU A 391 -3.84 -8.16 4.48
C LEU A 391 -4.79 -9.38 4.50
N TYR A 392 -5.64 -9.52 3.49
CA TYR A 392 -6.50 -10.68 3.33
C TYR A 392 -5.69 -11.97 3.25
N GLU A 393 -4.69 -12.04 2.37
CA GLU A 393 -3.86 -13.25 2.16
C GLU A 393 -3.03 -13.61 3.41
N TYR A 394 -2.49 -12.62 4.11
CA TYR A 394 -1.77 -12.81 5.36
C TYR A 394 -2.69 -13.41 6.44
N ASN A 395 -3.86 -12.80 6.67
CA ASN A 395 -4.77 -13.23 7.73
C ASN A 395 -5.40 -14.62 7.46
N GLN A 396 -5.52 -15.05 6.21
CA GLN A 396 -5.95 -16.42 5.86
C GLN A 396 -4.99 -17.50 6.34
N LYS A 397 -3.71 -17.15 6.58
CA LYS A 397 -2.65 -18.08 7.00
C LYS A 397 -2.22 -17.83 8.45
N ALA A 398 -2.42 -16.61 8.97
CA ALA A 398 -2.02 -16.21 10.30
C ALA A 398 -2.77 -16.99 11.39
N ARG A 399 -2.07 -17.38 12.45
CA ARG A 399 -2.67 -18.03 13.62
C ARG A 399 -3.54 -17.06 14.42
N GLU A 400 -3.08 -15.83 14.54
CA GLU A 400 -3.80 -14.72 15.15
C GLU A 400 -3.85 -13.62 14.08
N PRO A 401 -5.04 -13.18 13.65
CA PRO A 401 -5.14 -12.19 12.59
C PRO A 401 -4.68 -10.80 13.08
N LEU A 402 -4.15 -10.02 12.16
CA LEU A 402 -3.97 -8.58 12.33
C LEU A 402 -5.28 -7.88 11.97
N TYR A 403 -5.77 -7.06 12.90
CA TYR A 403 -6.96 -6.24 12.69
C TYR A 403 -6.61 -4.90 12.06
N LEU A 404 -7.54 -4.32 11.30
CA LEU A 404 -7.39 -3.05 10.63
C LEU A 404 -8.19 -1.97 11.34
N LEU A 405 -7.52 -0.88 11.66
CA LEU A 405 -8.15 0.39 12.01
C LEU A 405 -7.99 1.33 10.80
N GLN A 406 -9.08 1.53 10.06
CA GLN A 406 -9.06 2.30 8.82
C GLN A 406 -9.42 3.76 9.13
N GLU A 407 -8.45 4.65 9.02
CA GLU A 407 -8.76 6.08 9.06
C GLU A 407 -9.23 6.60 7.70
N ILE A 408 -10.07 7.62 7.76
CA ILE A 408 -10.62 8.31 6.61
C ILE A 408 -10.29 9.80 6.78
N TRP A 409 -9.12 10.16 6.27
CA TRP A 409 -8.57 11.50 6.39
C TRP A 409 -9.33 12.52 5.53
N PRO A 410 -9.86 13.61 6.12
CA PRO A 410 -10.43 14.71 5.37
C PRO A 410 -9.31 15.57 4.74
N GLU A 411 -9.61 16.27 3.65
CA GLU A 411 -8.61 17.11 2.94
C GLU A 411 -8.00 18.19 3.87
N GLU A 412 -6.72 18.49 3.68
CA GLU A 412 -6.06 19.63 4.32
C GLU A 412 -6.49 20.95 3.67
N ASN A 413 -6.39 22.06 4.41
CA ASN A 413 -6.67 23.41 3.92
C ASN A 413 -8.08 23.57 3.29
N PRO A 414 -9.17 23.31 4.04
CA PRO A 414 -10.51 23.58 3.54
C PRO A 414 -10.64 25.05 3.10
N GLU A 415 -11.39 25.29 2.03
CA GLU A 415 -11.70 26.65 1.57
C GLU A 415 -12.35 27.45 2.70
N ASP A 416 -11.92 28.70 2.86
CA ASP A 416 -12.30 29.59 3.97
C ASP A 416 -12.07 29.02 5.38
N LEU A 417 -11.22 27.99 5.52
CA LEU A 417 -10.98 27.27 6.77
C LEU A 417 -12.27 26.64 7.34
N ASN A 418 -13.21 26.27 6.48
CA ASN A 418 -14.56 25.85 6.86
C ASN A 418 -14.85 24.38 6.53
N TYR A 419 -14.84 23.50 7.54
CA TYR A 419 -15.16 22.08 7.36
C TYR A 419 -16.61 21.81 6.95
N LEU A 420 -17.54 22.76 7.17
CA LEU A 420 -18.95 22.65 6.78
C LEU A 420 -19.23 23.19 5.37
N GLY A 421 -18.20 23.59 4.62
CA GLY A 421 -18.33 23.95 3.21
C GLY A 421 -18.95 22.81 2.38
N GLU A 422 -19.88 23.14 1.48
CA GLU A 422 -20.64 22.13 0.72
C GLU A 422 -19.73 21.24 -0.14
N GLN A 423 -18.84 21.86 -0.91
CA GLN A 423 -17.91 21.12 -1.80
C GLN A 423 -16.94 20.25 -1.00
N TYR A 424 -16.41 20.77 0.12
CA TYR A 424 -15.52 20.01 1.01
C TYR A 424 -16.22 18.76 1.55
N ASN A 425 -17.47 18.89 2.01
CA ASN A 425 -18.26 17.75 2.51
C ASN A 425 -18.63 16.75 1.42
N GLN A 426 -18.89 17.20 0.19
CA GLN A 426 -19.14 16.29 -0.94
C GLN A 426 -17.91 15.42 -1.21
N ILE A 427 -16.72 16.02 -1.25
CA ILE A 427 -15.44 15.30 -1.42
C ILE A 427 -15.22 14.34 -0.24
N TYR A 428 -15.37 14.82 0.99
CA TYR A 428 -15.10 13.96 2.16
C TYR A 428 -16.08 12.79 2.27
N ARG A 429 -17.37 13.00 1.97
CA ARG A 429 -18.36 11.91 1.91
C ARG A 429 -18.02 10.88 0.84
N GLN A 430 -17.54 11.33 -0.31
CA GLN A 430 -17.08 10.43 -1.36
C GLN A 430 -15.87 9.59 -0.89
N GLU A 431 -14.93 10.17 -0.15
CA GLU A 431 -13.83 9.41 0.44
C GLU A 431 -14.31 8.40 1.49
N ILE A 432 -15.32 8.75 2.30
CA ILE A 432 -15.96 7.81 3.24
C ILE A 432 -16.60 6.64 2.47
N GLU A 433 -17.37 6.91 1.41
CA GLU A 433 -17.96 5.87 0.55
C GLU A 433 -16.91 4.94 -0.05
N TYR A 434 -15.84 5.52 -0.60
CA TYR A 434 -14.72 4.77 -1.15
C TYR A 434 -14.05 3.88 -0.11
N ALA A 435 -13.75 4.41 1.08
CA ALA A 435 -13.16 3.64 2.16
C ALA A 435 -14.05 2.48 2.60
N VAL A 436 -15.34 2.74 2.89
CA VAL A 436 -16.27 1.70 3.34
C VAL A 436 -16.42 0.62 2.27
N HIS A 437 -16.72 0.97 1.02
CA HIS A 437 -16.90 -0.04 -0.03
C HIS A 437 -15.61 -0.80 -0.37
N ALA A 438 -14.43 -0.17 -0.24
CA ALA A 438 -13.14 -0.83 -0.44
C ALA A 438 -12.85 -1.90 0.63
N ILE A 439 -13.17 -1.63 1.90
CA ILE A 439 -13.02 -2.60 3.00
C ILE A 439 -13.82 -3.87 2.74
N HIS A 440 -15.01 -3.74 2.17
CA HIS A 440 -15.87 -4.88 1.80
C HIS A 440 -15.51 -5.50 0.45
N GLY A 441 -14.44 -5.03 -0.22
CA GLY A 441 -14.02 -5.53 -1.52
C GLY A 441 -15.10 -5.39 -2.60
N ASN A 442 -15.83 -4.26 -2.57
CA ASN A 442 -17.04 -4.05 -3.36
C ASN A 442 -17.02 -2.73 -4.17
N ILE A 443 -15.86 -2.28 -4.64
CA ILE A 443 -15.77 -1.05 -5.45
C ILE A 443 -14.61 -1.06 -6.43
N GLU A 444 -14.81 -0.45 -7.59
CA GLU A 444 -13.74 0.04 -8.45
C GLU A 444 -13.69 1.56 -8.36
N ILE A 445 -12.53 2.08 -7.97
CA ILE A 445 -12.30 3.51 -7.88
C ILE A 445 -11.54 3.95 -9.14
N PRO A 446 -12.04 4.94 -9.90
CA PRO A 446 -11.36 5.43 -11.09
C PRO A 446 -10.03 6.08 -10.75
N VAL A 447 -9.13 6.15 -11.74
CA VAL A 447 -7.83 6.82 -11.60
C VAL A 447 -8.04 8.26 -11.13
N ARG A 448 -7.27 8.66 -10.11
CA ARG A 448 -7.34 9.98 -9.49
C ARG A 448 -5.95 10.38 -8.99
N ASP A 449 -5.69 11.67 -9.03
CA ASP A 449 -4.39 12.21 -8.64
C ASP A 449 -4.18 12.08 -7.13
N TYR A 450 -2.96 11.74 -6.74
CA TYR A 450 -2.48 11.73 -5.36
C TYR A 450 -3.30 10.85 -4.39
N ARG A 451 -4.11 9.91 -4.90
CA ARG A 451 -5.00 9.06 -4.09
C ARG A 451 -5.01 7.64 -4.62
N ALA A 452 -5.23 6.67 -3.73
CA ALA A 452 -5.33 5.27 -4.14
C ALA A 452 -6.56 5.02 -5.02
N TYR A 453 -6.40 4.21 -6.05
CA TYR A 453 -7.46 3.85 -6.99
C TYR A 453 -7.32 2.40 -7.44
N GLY A 454 -8.30 1.94 -8.23
CA GLY A 454 -8.34 0.59 -8.79
C GLY A 454 -9.50 -0.22 -8.22
N LEU A 455 -9.55 -1.49 -8.61
CA LEU A 455 -10.59 -2.40 -8.16
C LEU A 455 -10.23 -2.96 -6.79
N TYR A 456 -11.09 -2.83 -5.79
CA TYR A 456 -10.96 -3.46 -4.48
C TYR A 456 -11.86 -4.69 -4.47
N ALA A 457 -11.27 -5.89 -4.53
CA ALA A 457 -12.02 -7.14 -4.72
C ALA A 457 -11.93 -8.12 -3.54
N TYR A 458 -11.18 -7.76 -2.49
CA TYR A 458 -10.94 -8.58 -1.30
C TYR A 458 -11.64 -7.95 -0.09
N ASP A 459 -12.50 -8.72 0.56
CA ASP A 459 -13.26 -8.30 1.74
C ASP A 459 -12.39 -8.53 2.97
N VAL A 460 -11.94 -7.42 3.55
CA VAL A 460 -11.19 -7.39 4.80
C VAL A 460 -12.06 -6.98 5.98
N SER A 461 -13.37 -6.81 5.80
CA SER A 461 -14.32 -6.49 6.88
C SER A 461 -14.31 -7.49 8.05
N PRO A 462 -14.03 -8.81 7.88
CA PRO A 462 -13.85 -9.71 9.03
C PRO A 462 -12.66 -9.35 9.94
N TYR A 463 -11.71 -8.58 9.40
CA TYR A 463 -10.52 -8.09 10.08
C TYR A 463 -10.64 -6.60 10.42
N LEU A 464 -11.76 -5.94 10.12
CA LEU A 464 -11.99 -4.55 10.50
C LEU A 464 -12.24 -4.46 12.01
N LEU A 465 -11.40 -3.68 12.71
CA LEU A 465 -11.65 -3.25 14.08
C LEU A 465 -12.61 -2.06 14.10
N GLY A 466 -12.36 -1.06 13.26
CA GLY A 466 -13.18 0.11 13.16
C GLY A 466 -12.68 1.16 12.17
N TYR A 467 -13.49 2.20 11.99
CA TYR A 467 -13.14 3.40 11.23
C TYR A 467 -12.73 4.53 12.16
N LEU A 468 -11.78 5.34 11.74
CA LEU A 468 -11.48 6.62 12.36
C LEU A 468 -11.81 7.76 11.38
N VAL A 469 -12.49 8.80 11.86
CA VAL A 469 -12.78 10.00 11.08
C VAL A 469 -12.09 11.22 11.68
N GLY A 470 -11.77 12.19 10.85
CA GLY A 470 -11.03 13.39 11.26
C GLY A 470 -9.51 13.24 11.07
N ARG A 471 -8.78 14.18 11.67
CA ARG A 471 -7.32 14.29 11.63
C ARG A 471 -6.79 15.09 12.82
N GLU A 472 -5.49 15.32 12.87
CA GLU A 472 -4.91 16.46 13.58
C GLU A 472 -5.44 17.76 12.96
N MET A 473 -6.62 18.19 13.41
CA MET A 473 -7.28 19.40 12.91
C MET A 473 -6.53 20.63 13.42
N GLU A 474 -6.48 21.67 12.60
CA GLU A 474 -5.79 22.89 13.00
C GLU A 474 -6.73 23.80 13.81
N PRO A 475 -6.25 24.40 14.91
CA PRO A 475 -7.10 25.25 15.73
C PRO A 475 -7.73 26.44 14.99
N GLU A 476 -7.07 27.02 13.98
CA GLU A 476 -7.66 28.05 13.10
C GLU A 476 -8.85 27.53 12.29
N GLU A 477 -8.76 26.31 11.76
CA GLU A 477 -9.83 25.66 10.99
C GLU A 477 -11.05 25.40 11.89
N VAL A 478 -10.82 24.99 13.14
CA VAL A 478 -11.87 24.81 14.15
C VAL A 478 -12.56 26.14 14.47
N ILE A 479 -11.79 27.21 14.72
CA ILE A 479 -12.32 28.54 15.07
C ILE A 479 -13.19 29.10 13.93
N GLU A 480 -12.68 29.11 12.70
CA GLU A 480 -13.41 29.68 11.57
C GLU A 480 -14.63 28.83 11.19
N THR A 481 -14.54 27.49 11.22
CA THR A 481 -15.70 26.60 11.05
C THR A 481 -16.80 26.92 12.07
N ASN A 482 -16.44 27.05 13.35
CA ASN A 482 -17.42 27.33 14.40
C ASN A 482 -18.08 28.71 14.25
N LYS A 483 -17.30 29.71 13.83
CA LYS A 483 -17.76 31.09 13.62
C LYS A 483 -18.67 31.22 12.41
N LEU A 484 -18.33 30.59 11.29
CA LEU A 484 -19.10 30.69 10.04
C LEU A 484 -20.43 29.92 10.10
N ASN A 485 -20.53 28.92 10.98
CA ASN A 485 -21.68 28.02 11.06
C ASN A 485 -22.35 28.05 12.45
N GLU A 486 -22.37 29.22 13.10
CA GLU A 486 -22.98 29.38 14.43
C GLU A 486 -24.43 28.86 14.44
N GLY A 487 -24.74 27.97 15.38
CA GLY A 487 -26.05 27.34 15.51
C GLY A 487 -26.29 26.10 14.62
N TYR A 488 -25.28 25.65 13.87
CA TYR A 488 -25.36 24.35 13.20
C TYR A 488 -25.39 23.21 14.23
N GLU A 489 -26.38 22.33 14.11
CA GLU A 489 -26.56 21.15 14.94
C GLU A 489 -26.84 19.94 14.05
N PHE A 490 -26.27 18.77 14.39
CA PHE A 490 -26.49 17.52 13.66
C PHE A 490 -27.37 16.53 14.44
N GLN A 491 -28.30 15.85 13.74
CA GLN A 491 -29.16 14.80 14.28
C GLN A 491 -29.27 13.67 13.25
N GLY A 492 -28.54 12.58 13.48
CA GLY A 492 -28.41 11.44 12.57
C GLY A 492 -29.12 10.19 13.06
N GLN A 493 -28.84 9.06 12.41
CA GLN A 493 -29.41 7.76 12.77
C GLN A 493 -28.69 7.07 13.93
N PHE A 494 -27.39 7.35 14.08
CA PHE A 494 -26.44 6.75 15.00
C PHE A 494 -25.83 7.79 15.96
N PHE A 495 -25.57 8.99 15.46
CA PHE A 495 -24.96 10.09 16.21
C PHE A 495 -25.82 11.35 16.20
N TYR A 496 -25.63 12.18 17.22
CA TYR A 496 -26.24 13.50 17.30
C TYR A 496 -25.32 14.48 18.04
N ALA A 497 -25.51 15.76 17.81
CA ALA A 497 -24.85 16.82 18.56
C ALA A 497 -25.58 17.05 19.89
N GLU A 498 -24.84 17.10 21.01
CA GLU A 498 -25.40 17.57 22.28
C GLU A 498 -25.65 19.09 22.20
N ARG A 499 -26.45 19.62 23.14
CA ARG A 499 -26.87 21.03 23.12
C ARG A 499 -25.71 22.04 23.16
N ASN A 500 -24.57 21.66 23.71
CA ASN A 500 -23.37 22.50 23.81
C ASN A 500 -22.28 22.10 22.81
N ALA A 501 -22.59 21.25 21.83
CA ALA A 501 -21.65 20.89 20.79
C ALA A 501 -21.38 22.10 19.88
N SER A 502 -20.13 22.23 19.45
CA SER A 502 -19.72 23.19 18.43
C SER A 502 -20.12 22.71 17.03
N PRO A 503 -20.17 23.61 16.02
CA PRO A 503 -20.34 23.22 14.63
C PRO A 503 -19.31 22.19 14.15
N THR A 504 -18.04 22.29 14.55
CA THR A 504 -17.01 21.28 14.26
C THR A 504 -17.32 19.93 14.89
N GLU A 505 -17.73 19.88 16.16
CA GLU A 505 -18.14 18.64 16.83
C GLU A 505 -19.39 18.02 16.15
N SER A 506 -20.32 18.86 15.69
CA SER A 506 -21.50 18.44 14.92
C SER A 506 -21.12 17.87 13.55
N TRP A 507 -20.12 18.45 12.88
CA TRP A 507 -19.58 17.96 11.61
C TRP A 507 -18.90 16.58 11.76
N LEU A 508 -18.15 16.38 12.85
CA LEU A 508 -17.57 15.08 13.17
C LEU A 508 -18.65 14.03 13.45
N ALA A 509 -19.70 14.39 14.21
CA ALA A 509 -20.85 13.52 14.43
C ALA A 509 -21.54 13.13 13.12
N ALA A 510 -21.71 14.09 12.19
CA ALA A 510 -22.27 13.84 10.86
C ALA A 510 -21.41 12.91 10.02
N SER A 511 -20.09 13.05 10.09
CA SER A 511 -19.13 12.20 9.37
C SER A 511 -19.15 10.76 9.89
N CYS A 512 -19.18 10.57 11.21
CA CYS A 512 -19.36 9.26 11.83
C CYS A 512 -20.68 8.59 11.42
N ASP A 513 -21.78 9.35 11.46
CA ASP A 513 -23.11 8.86 11.09
C ASP A 513 -23.14 8.40 9.63
N TYR A 514 -22.50 9.15 8.75
CA TYR A 514 -22.43 8.83 7.33
C TYR A 514 -21.72 7.50 7.08
N ALA A 515 -20.54 7.29 7.67
CA ALA A 515 -19.81 6.03 7.55
C ALA A 515 -20.64 4.83 8.04
N LEU A 516 -21.28 4.94 9.21
CA LEU A 516 -22.13 3.86 9.74
C LEU A 516 -23.42 3.65 8.94
N SER A 517 -23.95 4.69 8.28
CA SER A 517 -25.12 4.55 7.40
C SER A 517 -24.80 3.65 6.21
N ILE A 518 -23.61 3.78 5.60
CA ILE A 518 -23.19 2.94 4.48
C ILE A 518 -22.98 1.49 4.95
N GLU A 519 -22.31 1.31 6.08
CA GLU A 519 -22.14 -0.01 6.73
C GLU A 519 -23.49 -0.71 6.98
N SER A 520 -24.43 0.02 7.58
CA SER A 520 -25.76 -0.49 7.90
C SER A 520 -26.57 -0.81 6.63
N ASP A 521 -26.66 0.14 5.70
CA ASP A 521 -27.56 0.07 4.55
C ASP A 521 -27.10 -0.95 3.50
N PHE A 522 -25.79 -1.09 3.30
CA PHE A 522 -25.23 -1.98 2.27
C PHE A 522 -24.75 -3.31 2.81
N TYR A 523 -24.24 -3.34 4.05
CA TYR A 523 -23.52 -4.50 4.57
C TYR A 523 -24.14 -5.12 5.82
N GLN A 524 -25.13 -4.47 6.43
CA GLN A 524 -25.65 -4.85 7.76
C GLN A 524 -24.51 -4.86 8.81
N GLY A 525 -23.46 -4.08 8.54
CA GLY A 525 -22.29 -3.91 9.38
C GLY A 525 -22.55 -2.89 10.49
N ASN A 526 -21.73 -2.98 11.53
CA ASN A 526 -21.72 -2.01 12.62
C ASN A 526 -20.35 -2.07 13.32
N PRO A 527 -19.26 -1.69 12.65
CA PRO A 527 -17.93 -1.69 13.26
C PRO A 527 -17.84 -0.65 14.39
N ILE A 528 -16.74 -0.67 15.15
CA ILE A 528 -16.42 0.47 16.02
C ILE A 528 -16.14 1.67 15.11
N ILE A 529 -16.53 2.87 15.55
CA ILE A 529 -16.15 4.11 14.89
C ILE A 529 -15.53 5.06 15.90
N GLY A 530 -14.59 5.90 15.46
CA GLY A 530 -13.93 6.84 16.34
C GLY A 530 -13.53 8.13 15.65
N ILE A 531 -13.16 9.10 16.47
CA ILE A 531 -12.69 10.41 16.02
C ILE A 531 -11.22 10.55 16.34
N VAL A 532 -10.44 11.02 15.38
CA VAL A 532 -9.07 11.44 15.58
C VAL A 532 -9.02 12.84 16.18
N ASN A 533 -8.22 13.00 17.23
CA ASN A 533 -7.91 14.29 17.82
C ASN A 533 -6.49 14.26 18.40
N TRP A 534 -6.00 15.38 18.91
CA TRP A 534 -4.64 15.53 19.42
C TRP A 534 -4.58 16.61 20.52
N PRO A 535 -3.53 16.63 21.36
CA PRO A 535 -3.46 17.46 22.56
C PRO A 535 -3.70 18.96 22.34
N THR A 536 -3.34 19.52 21.18
CA THR A 536 -3.55 20.95 20.90
C THR A 536 -5.03 21.38 20.87
N LEU A 537 -5.94 20.43 20.73
CA LEU A 537 -7.39 20.60 20.71
C LEU A 537 -8.07 19.84 21.85
N ASP A 538 -7.32 19.41 22.87
CA ASP A 538 -7.91 18.76 24.02
C ASP A 538 -8.85 19.71 24.79
N ALA A 539 -9.65 19.12 25.68
CA ALA A 539 -10.60 19.86 26.50
C ALA A 539 -10.05 20.19 27.91
N LEU A 540 -8.75 20.01 28.12
CA LEU A 540 -8.06 20.43 29.34
C LEU A 540 -7.79 21.94 29.27
N ASN A 541 -7.32 22.49 30.39
CA ASN A 541 -6.76 23.83 30.41
C ASN A 541 -5.32 23.73 30.87
N HIS A 542 -4.39 24.28 30.10
CA HIS A 542 -2.98 24.24 30.41
C HIS A 542 -2.54 25.63 30.89
N ASP A 543 -2.18 25.73 32.17
CA ASP A 543 -1.77 27.02 32.76
C ASP A 543 -0.35 27.41 32.31
N SER A 544 0.39 26.49 31.68
CA SER A 544 1.68 26.77 31.04
C SER A 544 1.58 27.39 29.64
N GLU A 545 0.41 27.47 29.01
CA GLU A 545 0.23 27.99 27.64
C GLU A 545 -0.37 29.41 27.66
N TRP A 546 0.46 30.40 27.97
CA TRP A 546 0.10 31.82 27.96
C TRP A 546 1.14 32.60 27.16
N ASN A 547 0.73 33.60 26.39
CA ASN A 547 1.71 34.45 25.70
C ASN A 547 2.27 35.53 26.65
N GLU A 548 3.31 36.25 26.23
CA GLU A 548 3.94 37.31 27.03
C GLU A 548 2.96 38.39 27.53
N ALA A 549 1.87 38.59 26.79
CA ALA A 549 0.84 39.56 27.13
C ALA A 549 -0.26 38.98 28.06
N GLY A 550 -0.13 37.72 28.49
CA GLY A 550 -1.07 37.05 29.37
C GLY A 550 -2.38 36.63 28.69
N TYR A 551 -2.34 36.32 27.39
CA TYR A 551 -3.51 35.90 26.63
C TYR A 551 -3.37 34.47 26.11
N LYS A 552 -4.18 33.55 26.67
CA LYS A 552 -4.28 32.15 26.23
C LYS A 552 -4.82 32.00 24.80
N ASN A 553 -5.76 32.84 24.37
CA ASN A 553 -6.37 32.76 23.04
C ASN A 553 -5.41 33.07 21.87
N LEU A 554 -4.18 33.44 22.17
CA LEU A 554 -3.11 33.67 21.20
C LEU A 554 -2.06 32.54 21.20
N GLN A 555 -2.20 31.54 22.07
CA GLN A 555 -1.34 30.37 22.10
C GLN A 555 -1.91 29.26 21.23
N PHE A 556 -1.18 28.92 20.17
CA PHE A 556 -1.66 28.01 19.13
C PHE A 556 -2.14 26.66 19.69
N ASN A 557 -1.40 26.11 20.67
CA ASN A 557 -1.60 24.76 21.21
C ASN A 557 -2.72 24.64 22.27
N ASP A 558 -3.40 25.74 22.63
CA ASP A 558 -4.46 25.72 23.67
C ASP A 558 -5.49 26.83 23.42
N LYS A 559 -5.72 27.22 22.15
CA LYS A 559 -6.64 28.34 21.81
C LYS A 559 -8.11 27.94 21.63
N VAL A 560 -8.39 26.68 21.33
CA VAL A 560 -9.75 26.14 21.11
C VAL A 560 -9.74 24.64 21.42
N SER A 561 -10.91 24.07 21.75
CA SER A 561 -11.04 22.64 22.07
C SER A 561 -12.06 21.97 21.16
N VAL A 562 -11.84 20.68 20.90
CA VAL A 562 -12.80 19.75 20.31
C VAL A 562 -13.04 18.61 21.31
N ASP A 563 -14.22 18.60 21.93
CA ASP A 563 -14.56 17.70 23.04
C ASP A 563 -15.56 16.63 22.58
N ILE A 564 -15.06 15.41 22.37
CA ILE A 564 -15.89 14.30 21.88
C ILE A 564 -17.00 13.90 22.87
N ASP A 565 -16.90 14.26 24.16
CA ASP A 565 -17.95 13.99 25.14
C ASP A 565 -19.26 14.76 24.82
N ARG A 566 -19.17 15.78 23.94
CA ARG A 566 -20.30 16.57 23.41
C ARG A 566 -20.96 15.94 22.19
N ILE A 567 -20.49 14.78 21.74
CA ILE A 567 -21.14 14.00 20.69
C ILE A 567 -21.99 12.91 21.35
N GLY A 568 -23.27 12.89 21.00
CA GLY A 568 -24.25 11.91 21.42
C GLY A 568 -24.24 10.66 20.54
N VAL A 569 -24.48 9.49 21.17
CA VAL A 569 -24.53 8.19 20.49
C VAL A 569 -25.84 7.47 20.83
N HIS A 570 -26.54 6.98 19.81
CA HIS A 570 -27.64 6.05 19.94
C HIS A 570 -27.09 4.63 20.22
N ARG A 571 -26.79 4.35 21.50
CA ARG A 571 -26.06 3.15 21.96
C ARG A 571 -26.68 1.81 21.52
N GLU A 572 -27.98 1.78 21.25
CA GLU A 572 -28.68 0.60 20.74
C GLU A 572 -28.42 0.32 19.26
N ARG A 573 -27.79 1.25 18.55
CA ARG A 573 -27.51 1.20 17.11
C ARG A 573 -26.02 1.16 16.78
N VAL A 574 -25.14 1.40 17.75
CA VAL A 574 -23.69 1.50 17.54
C VAL A 574 -22.98 0.47 18.42
N ASN A 575 -22.09 -0.33 17.84
CA ASN A 575 -21.31 -1.32 18.60
C ASN A 575 -20.21 -0.68 19.45
N GLY A 576 -19.68 0.47 19.04
CA GLY A 576 -18.79 1.26 19.88
C GLY A 576 -18.39 2.59 19.27
N PHE A 577 -18.16 3.57 20.14
CA PHE A 577 -17.62 4.88 19.80
C PHE A 577 -16.39 5.15 20.66
N VAL A 578 -15.29 5.61 20.06
CA VAL A 578 -13.99 5.83 20.73
C VAL A 578 -13.35 7.15 20.31
N GLY A 579 -12.53 7.73 21.19
CA GLY A 579 -11.57 8.76 20.80
C GLY A 579 -10.21 8.16 20.49
N ALA A 580 -9.62 8.55 19.37
CA ALA A 580 -8.27 8.18 18.93
C ALA A 580 -7.37 9.42 19.04
N TYR A 581 -6.36 9.38 19.91
CA TYR A 581 -5.55 10.55 20.24
C TYR A 581 -4.09 10.36 19.86
N HIS A 582 -3.51 11.33 19.16
CA HIS A 582 -2.09 11.36 18.85
C HIS A 582 -1.34 12.05 20.00
N ILE A 583 -0.72 11.27 20.88
CA ILE A 583 -0.14 11.80 22.12
C ILE A 583 1.34 11.50 22.13
N TYR A 584 2.12 12.52 21.76
CA TYR A 584 3.58 12.50 21.80
C TYR A 584 4.11 13.07 23.13
N PRO A 585 5.28 12.62 23.61
CA PRO A 585 5.79 13.03 24.91
C PRO A 585 6.42 14.43 24.94
N ASN A 586 6.78 14.98 23.77
CA ASN A 586 7.60 16.19 23.64
C ASN A 586 6.83 17.39 23.03
N TYR A 587 5.62 17.17 22.51
CA TYR A 587 4.79 18.21 21.91
C TYR A 587 3.33 18.01 22.31
N PRO A 588 2.57 19.07 22.63
CA PRO A 588 2.97 20.48 22.68
C PRO A 588 3.81 20.85 23.92
N ASN A 589 4.20 22.13 24.04
CA ASN A 589 5.06 22.61 25.12
C ASN A 589 4.50 22.35 26.53
N PHE A 590 3.18 22.35 26.71
CA PHE A 590 2.57 21.97 27.99
C PHE A 590 2.92 20.55 28.45
N MET A 591 3.26 19.62 27.56
CA MET A 591 3.74 18.27 27.94
C MET A 591 4.99 18.37 28.82
N ASN A 592 5.82 19.39 28.57
CA ASN A 592 7.06 19.63 29.29
C ASN A 592 6.86 20.59 30.47
N ASN A 593 6.08 21.65 30.26
CA ASN A 593 6.03 22.81 31.14
C ASN A 593 4.96 22.71 32.24
N GLU A 594 3.89 21.93 32.04
CA GLU A 594 2.79 21.85 33.00
C GLU A 594 3.28 21.15 34.29
N GLN A 595 3.24 21.88 35.41
CA GLN A 595 3.80 21.38 36.67
C GLN A 595 2.98 20.22 37.22
N ALA A 596 1.67 20.21 36.96
CA ALA A 596 0.78 19.13 37.40
C ALA A 596 1.20 17.77 36.84
N TYR A 597 1.76 17.71 35.62
CA TYR A 597 2.21 16.47 35.01
C TYR A 597 3.46 15.90 35.70
N ALA A 598 4.31 16.75 36.28
CA ALA A 598 5.49 16.35 37.05
C ALA A 598 5.16 15.53 38.31
N ALA A 599 3.93 15.63 38.80
CA ALA A 599 3.49 14.93 39.99
C ALA A 599 3.31 13.42 39.75
N TYR A 600 3.18 13.01 38.49
CA TYR A 600 3.10 11.60 38.12
C TYR A 600 4.46 10.92 38.25
N ARG A 601 4.46 9.73 38.87
CA ARG A 601 5.65 8.89 39.05
C ARG A 601 5.34 7.43 38.78
N ASP A 602 6.28 6.75 38.16
CA ASP A 602 6.29 5.30 37.96
C ASP A 602 7.50 4.65 38.68
N GLY A 603 7.82 3.41 38.33
CA GLY A 603 8.95 2.68 38.91
C GLY A 603 10.33 3.26 38.57
N GLU A 604 10.42 4.10 37.54
CA GLU A 604 11.67 4.67 37.02
C GLU A 604 11.87 6.13 37.43
N GLY A 605 10.81 6.82 37.86
CA GLY A 605 10.92 8.18 38.40
C GLY A 605 9.74 9.07 38.03
N VAL A 606 10.00 10.35 37.79
CA VAL A 606 9.00 11.28 37.23
C VAL A 606 8.68 10.86 35.80
N PHE A 607 7.40 10.98 35.43
CA PHE A 607 6.97 10.70 34.06
C PHE A 607 5.78 11.57 33.65
N ARG A 608 6.08 12.74 33.09
CA ARG A 608 5.11 13.76 32.68
C ARG A 608 4.13 13.27 31.64
N TYR A 609 4.58 12.42 30.73
CA TYR A 609 3.71 11.73 29.77
C TYR A 609 2.56 11.00 30.49
N GLY A 610 2.87 10.21 31.52
CA GLY A 610 1.85 9.57 32.36
C GLY A 610 0.98 10.57 33.12
N GLY A 611 1.54 11.71 33.51
CA GLY A 611 0.80 12.81 34.13
C GLY A 611 -0.27 13.42 33.23
N TYR A 612 0.07 13.68 31.96
CA TYR A 612 -0.88 14.13 30.95
C TYR A 612 -1.95 13.07 30.71
N LEU A 613 -1.56 11.82 30.47
CA LEU A 613 -2.50 10.71 30.25
C LEU A 613 -3.53 10.59 31.39
N LYS A 614 -3.07 10.69 32.63
CA LYS A 614 -3.93 10.69 33.82
C LYS A 614 -4.87 11.89 33.86
N ALA A 615 -4.36 13.09 33.58
CA ALA A 615 -5.18 14.31 33.54
C ALA A 615 -6.26 14.22 32.46
N PHE A 616 -5.89 13.78 31.26
CA PHE A 616 -6.78 13.54 30.14
C PHE A 616 -7.90 12.55 30.52
N MET A 617 -7.57 11.38 31.08
CA MET A 617 -8.57 10.39 31.45
C MET A 617 -9.48 10.80 32.63
N ASN A 618 -9.05 11.77 33.44
CA ASN A 618 -9.90 12.38 34.46
C ASN A 618 -10.94 13.34 33.84
N GLN A 619 -10.62 13.98 32.71
CA GLN A 619 -11.55 14.85 31.97
C GLN A 619 -12.44 14.03 31.03
N ASN A 620 -11.87 13.13 30.22
CA ASN A 620 -12.57 12.30 29.25
C ASN A 620 -13.27 11.12 29.95
N HIS A 621 -14.59 11.21 30.13
CA HIS A 621 -15.35 10.27 30.96
C HIS A 621 -16.43 9.50 30.22
N ARG A 622 -16.87 9.93 29.03
CA ARG A 622 -17.99 9.29 28.33
C ARG A 622 -17.59 8.11 27.46
N TYR A 623 -16.43 8.18 26.80
CA TYR A 623 -16.00 7.19 25.80
C TYR A 623 -14.59 6.64 26.06
N PRO A 624 -14.27 5.40 25.62
CA PRO A 624 -12.91 4.89 25.60
C PRO A 624 -11.98 5.81 24.80
N ALA A 625 -10.73 5.92 25.26
CA ALA A 625 -9.66 6.58 24.54
C ALA A 625 -8.61 5.55 24.09
N ILE A 626 -8.11 5.71 22.87
CA ILE A 626 -6.98 4.99 22.30
C ILE A 626 -5.87 6.01 22.09
N VAL A 627 -4.64 5.68 22.50
CA VAL A 627 -3.48 6.45 22.04
C VAL A 627 -3.11 5.92 20.65
N ALA A 628 -3.59 6.62 19.63
CA ALA A 628 -3.49 6.21 18.22
C ALA A 628 -2.13 6.55 17.59
N GLU A 629 -1.39 7.46 18.21
CA GLU A 629 0.03 7.68 17.92
C GLU A 629 0.78 7.98 19.21
N TYR A 630 1.90 7.29 19.37
CA TYR A 630 2.96 7.63 20.32
C TYR A 630 4.26 7.02 19.81
N GLY A 631 5.38 7.67 20.04
CA GLY A 631 6.66 7.24 19.52
C GLY A 631 7.76 8.20 19.94
N ILE A 632 8.99 7.88 19.54
CA ILE A 632 10.13 8.77 19.74
C ILE A 632 11.16 8.52 18.63
N SER A 633 11.83 9.59 18.20
CA SER A 633 12.75 9.56 17.06
C SER A 633 14.18 9.18 17.44
N THR A 634 14.88 8.52 16.52
CA THR A 634 16.31 8.18 16.62
C THR A 634 17.21 9.05 15.75
N SER A 635 16.76 10.24 15.32
CA SER A 635 17.59 11.19 14.56
C SER A 635 18.89 11.52 15.29
N GLN A 636 19.90 11.97 14.55
CA GLN A 636 21.21 12.31 15.12
C GLN A 636 21.16 13.52 16.08
N ILE A 637 20.17 14.40 15.92
CA ILE A 637 20.02 15.62 16.70
C ILE A 637 18.63 15.72 17.30
N THR A 638 18.51 16.57 18.32
CA THR A 638 17.27 16.87 19.03
C THR A 638 16.64 18.13 18.47
N ALA A 639 15.37 18.07 18.05
CA ALA A 639 14.59 19.26 17.67
C ALA A 639 13.86 19.90 18.85
N HIS A 640 13.66 19.18 19.96
CA HIS A 640 12.98 19.67 21.16
C HIS A 640 13.34 18.84 22.40
N TYR A 641 13.76 19.48 23.49
CA TYR A 641 14.07 18.78 24.75
C TYR A 641 12.84 18.52 25.60
N ASN A 642 12.80 17.35 26.23
CA ASN A 642 11.81 16.95 27.23
C ASN A 642 12.49 16.78 28.61
N PRO A 643 11.91 17.31 29.72
CA PRO A 643 12.53 17.25 31.04
C PRO A 643 12.80 15.85 31.60
N ASP A 644 12.10 14.82 31.10
CA ASP A 644 12.23 13.44 31.55
C ASP A 644 13.10 12.59 30.59
N GLY A 645 13.73 13.22 29.59
CA GLY A 645 14.63 12.58 28.60
C GLY A 645 13.94 12.03 27.35
N LEU A 646 12.63 12.28 27.17
CA LEU A 646 11.86 11.88 25.98
C LEU A 646 11.98 12.92 24.86
N ASP A 647 13.22 13.28 24.53
CA ASP A 647 13.54 14.32 23.55
C ASP A 647 12.99 14.01 22.16
N HIS A 648 12.64 15.04 21.40
CA HIS A 648 12.26 14.89 20.00
C HIS A 648 13.51 14.68 19.14
N GLY A 649 14.01 13.45 19.13
CA GLY A 649 15.25 13.08 18.45
C GLY A 649 16.49 13.14 19.34
N GLY A 650 17.64 12.69 18.81
CA GLY A 650 18.90 12.63 19.54
C GLY A 650 19.08 11.38 20.41
N LEU A 651 18.22 10.37 20.25
CA LEU A 651 18.23 9.13 21.03
C LEU A 651 18.75 7.95 20.23
N SER A 652 19.29 6.95 20.94
CA SER A 652 19.65 5.65 20.38
C SER A 652 18.44 4.75 20.13
N GLU A 653 18.60 3.73 19.29
CA GLU A 653 17.56 2.72 19.02
C GLU A 653 17.17 1.92 20.29
N ASP A 654 18.08 1.79 21.26
CA ASP A 654 17.82 1.10 22.54
C ASP A 654 17.03 1.99 23.51
N GLU A 655 17.32 3.29 23.52
CA GLU A 655 16.52 4.29 24.27
C GLU A 655 15.12 4.41 23.68
N GLN A 656 14.98 4.43 22.35
CA GLN A 656 13.69 4.42 21.66
C GLN A 656 12.81 3.28 22.16
N ALA A 657 13.32 2.05 22.16
CA ALA A 657 12.56 0.90 22.64
C ALA A 657 12.20 1.00 24.12
N SER A 658 13.13 1.46 24.96
CA SER A 658 12.89 1.62 26.40
C SER A 658 11.76 2.61 26.67
N PHE A 659 11.75 3.75 25.96
CA PHE A 659 10.69 4.76 26.10
C PHE A 659 9.36 4.31 25.51
N ILE A 660 9.33 3.61 24.37
CA ILE A 660 8.10 3.02 23.82
C ILE A 660 7.46 2.06 24.83
N ILE A 661 8.26 1.21 25.48
CA ILE A 661 7.78 0.28 26.51
C ILE A 661 7.22 1.06 27.71
N ARG A 662 7.96 2.03 28.24
CA ARG A 662 7.54 2.84 29.40
C ARG A 662 6.27 3.65 29.11
N MET A 663 6.16 4.26 27.93
CA MET A 663 4.95 4.94 27.47
C MET A 663 3.77 3.98 27.40
N THR A 664 3.93 2.78 26.82
CA THR A 664 2.86 1.77 26.78
C THR A 664 2.39 1.38 28.19
N GLN A 665 3.32 1.21 29.12
CA GLN A 665 2.99 0.88 30.50
C GLN A 665 2.12 1.97 31.15
N ALA A 666 2.45 3.24 30.94
CA ALA A 666 1.63 4.35 31.42
C ALA A 666 0.25 4.40 30.75
N ILE A 667 0.18 4.22 29.42
CA ILE A 667 -1.09 4.15 28.67
C ILE A 667 -2.01 3.07 29.26
N LYS A 668 -1.46 1.88 29.53
CA LYS A 668 -2.23 0.77 30.13
C LYS A 668 -2.62 1.09 31.59
N ALA A 669 -1.71 1.68 32.38
CA ALA A 669 -1.97 2.02 33.78
C ALA A 669 -3.11 3.04 33.95
N GLU A 670 -3.22 3.99 33.02
CA GLU A 670 -4.25 5.03 33.02
C GLU A 670 -5.55 4.61 32.30
N ASN A 671 -5.71 3.31 32.02
CA ASN A 671 -6.94 2.68 31.49
C ASN A 671 -7.36 3.14 30.09
N TYR A 672 -6.42 3.45 29.22
CA TYR A 672 -6.70 3.57 27.78
C TYR A 672 -7.03 2.19 27.19
N SER A 673 -7.80 2.17 26.11
CA SER A 673 -8.17 0.94 25.39
C SER A 673 -7.13 0.47 24.37
N GLY A 674 -6.07 1.24 24.15
CA GLY A 674 -5.08 0.90 23.14
C GLY A 674 -3.88 1.82 23.10
N ALA A 675 -2.79 1.28 22.57
CA ALA A 675 -1.54 1.98 22.26
C ALA A 675 -1.09 1.57 20.86
N ILE A 676 -0.97 2.54 19.95
CA ILE A 676 -0.56 2.34 18.56
C ILE A 676 0.76 3.09 18.30
N ILE A 677 1.83 2.34 18.04
CA ILE A 677 3.18 2.90 17.85
C ILE A 677 3.23 3.71 16.55
N PHE A 678 3.75 4.92 16.61
CA PHE A 678 4.19 5.69 15.48
C PHE A 678 5.71 5.54 15.33
N GLU A 679 6.22 4.78 14.35
CA GLU A 679 5.49 4.05 13.29
C GLU A 679 6.27 2.84 12.75
N TRP A 680 5.76 2.18 11.69
CA TRP A 680 6.39 0.99 11.12
C TRP A 680 7.81 1.23 10.59
N MET A 681 8.01 2.24 9.76
CA MET A 681 9.28 2.48 9.07
C MET A 681 9.65 3.96 9.03
N ASP A 682 10.94 4.24 8.90
CA ASP A 682 11.41 5.62 8.69
C ASP A 682 10.88 6.16 7.35
N GLU A 683 10.23 7.33 7.34
CA GLU A 683 9.67 7.95 6.14
C GLU A 683 10.42 9.24 5.76
N TRP A 684 11.20 9.20 4.67
CA TRP A 684 12.02 10.34 4.23
C TRP A 684 11.20 11.54 3.76
N ALA A 685 9.92 11.35 3.44
CA ALA A 685 9.02 12.42 3.02
C ALA A 685 8.50 13.28 4.18
N LYS A 686 8.74 12.88 5.43
CA LYS A 686 8.35 13.65 6.61
C LYS A 686 9.34 14.79 6.87
N LYS A 687 8.93 15.73 7.72
CA LYS A 687 9.64 16.99 7.94
C LYS A 687 9.35 17.57 9.32
N THR A 688 10.36 18.19 9.91
CA THR A 688 10.27 18.98 11.15
C THR A 688 10.44 20.48 10.87
N TRP A 689 9.87 21.34 11.71
CA TRP A 689 10.02 22.81 11.63
C TRP A 689 11.47 23.30 11.68
N THR A 690 12.40 22.48 12.19
CA THR A 690 13.83 22.79 12.29
C THR A 690 14.60 22.68 10.97
N THR A 691 14.01 22.01 9.97
CA THR A 691 14.71 21.53 8.78
C THR A 691 13.93 21.79 7.50
N GLU A 692 12.59 21.82 7.53
CA GLU A 692 11.74 21.90 6.34
C GLU A 692 12.02 23.12 5.44
N PHE A 693 12.38 24.27 6.04
CA PHE A 693 12.61 25.50 5.30
C PHE A 693 13.94 25.54 4.54
N TYR A 694 14.84 24.60 4.83
CA TYR A 694 16.16 24.51 4.23
C TYR A 694 16.24 23.43 3.14
N MET A 695 15.19 22.62 2.97
CA MET A 695 15.08 21.63 1.90
C MET A 695 14.53 22.33 0.64
N ILE A 696 15.40 22.71 -0.29
CA ILE A 696 15.04 23.58 -1.43
C ILE A 696 15.62 23.01 -2.75
N PRO A 697 14.78 22.81 -3.77
CA PRO A 697 13.34 23.08 -3.77
C PRO A 697 12.58 21.99 -2.99
N TYR A 698 11.53 22.39 -2.25
CA TYR A 698 10.88 21.51 -1.28
C TYR A 698 10.30 20.24 -1.92
N GLU A 699 9.89 20.28 -3.19
CA GLU A 699 9.39 19.09 -3.89
C GLU A 699 10.45 17.98 -4.08
N ARG A 700 11.75 18.29 -3.90
CA ARG A 700 12.84 17.31 -4.03
C ARG A 700 13.29 16.71 -2.70
N GLN A 701 12.68 17.11 -1.58
CA GLN A 701 13.04 16.63 -0.24
C GLN A 701 12.97 15.10 -0.08
N VAL A 702 12.06 14.44 -0.81
CA VAL A 702 11.91 12.97 -0.78
C VAL A 702 13.11 12.20 -1.35
N LEU A 703 13.97 12.87 -2.12
CA LEU A 703 15.09 12.23 -2.83
C LEU A 703 16.29 11.96 -1.92
N TRP A 704 16.27 12.43 -0.67
CA TRP A 704 17.36 12.27 0.27
C TRP A 704 16.85 12.11 1.69
N HIS A 705 17.68 11.56 2.56
CA HIS A 705 17.34 11.34 3.96
C HIS A 705 18.08 12.34 4.82
N ASN A 706 17.34 13.26 5.43
CA ASN A 706 17.89 14.17 6.41
C ASN A 706 17.93 13.47 7.78
N VAL A 707 19.05 12.84 8.09
CA VAL A 707 19.28 12.14 9.37
C VAL A 707 19.24 13.07 10.60
N LEU A 708 19.24 14.39 10.36
CA LEU A 708 19.06 15.41 11.40
C LEU A 708 17.57 15.67 11.70
N ASP A 709 16.65 15.27 10.83
CA ASP A 709 15.22 15.54 10.96
C ASP A 709 14.55 14.44 11.80
N PRO A 710 14.02 14.73 13.00
CA PRO A 710 13.38 13.72 13.83
C PRO A 710 12.21 13.00 13.14
N GLU A 711 11.41 13.73 12.37
CA GLU A 711 10.21 13.19 11.72
C GLU A 711 10.55 12.13 10.66
N GLN A 712 11.78 12.14 10.12
CA GLN A 712 12.25 11.10 9.18
C GLN A 712 12.83 9.84 9.86
N ASN A 713 12.82 9.75 11.20
CA ASN A 713 13.57 8.73 11.96
C ASN A 713 12.75 8.05 13.09
N TYR A 714 11.42 8.02 13.00
CA TYR A 714 10.52 7.40 14.00
C TYR A 714 10.35 5.88 13.88
N GLY A 715 10.60 5.31 12.70
CA GLY A 715 10.22 3.93 12.38
C GLY A 715 10.90 2.88 13.23
N LEU A 716 10.30 1.69 13.33
CA LEU A 716 10.94 0.50 13.88
C LEU A 716 11.73 -0.30 12.83
N LEU A 717 11.41 -0.08 11.55
CA LEU A 717 12.18 -0.50 10.39
C LEU A 717 13.01 0.70 9.89
N ALA A 718 14.33 0.59 10.01
CA ALA A 718 15.25 1.59 9.49
C ALA A 718 15.26 1.55 7.96
N ILE A 719 15.18 2.72 7.33
CA ILE A 719 15.32 2.92 5.89
C ILE A 719 16.60 3.72 5.65
N GLU A 720 17.70 3.02 5.35
CA GLU A 720 19.04 3.60 5.34
C GLU A 720 19.56 3.75 3.91
N ALA A 721 20.13 4.91 3.57
CA ALA A 721 20.75 5.10 2.27
C ALA A 721 21.92 4.12 2.07
N LYS A 722 21.92 3.39 0.96
CA LYS A 722 22.93 2.37 0.65
C LYS A 722 24.30 2.99 0.56
N ILE A 723 25.31 2.42 1.23
CA ILE A 723 26.70 2.91 1.21
C ILE A 723 27.41 2.45 -0.07
N PRO A 724 27.84 3.35 -0.98
CA PRO A 724 28.55 2.96 -2.19
C PRO A 724 30.03 2.72 -1.95
N GLU A 725 30.71 2.12 -2.94
CA GLU A 725 32.15 1.88 -2.90
C GLU A 725 32.95 3.19 -2.79
N TYR A 726 34.00 3.18 -1.97
CA TYR A 726 34.92 4.29 -1.84
C TYR A 726 35.80 4.43 -3.08
N LYS A 727 35.94 5.65 -3.60
CA LYS A 727 36.81 6.03 -4.71
C LYS A 727 38.04 6.76 -4.17
N GLU A 728 39.24 6.33 -4.53
CA GLU A 728 40.47 7.07 -4.17
C GLU A 728 40.52 8.40 -4.94
N ILE A 729 40.59 9.50 -4.22
CA ILE A 729 40.63 10.87 -4.76
C ILE A 729 41.99 11.55 -4.53
N PHE A 730 42.84 10.98 -3.66
CA PHE A 730 44.20 11.46 -3.45
C PHE A 730 45.12 10.30 -3.05
N LYS A 731 46.35 10.29 -3.58
CA LYS A 731 47.45 9.41 -3.17
C LYS A 731 48.75 10.19 -3.03
N SER A 732 49.39 10.06 -1.87
CA SER A 732 50.66 10.70 -1.58
C SER A 732 51.83 9.95 -2.19
N ASN A 733 52.62 10.65 -3.03
CA ASN A 733 53.92 10.18 -3.49
C ASN A 733 55.08 10.70 -2.60
N SER A 734 54.77 11.50 -1.57
CA SER A 734 55.79 12.15 -0.74
C SER A 734 56.11 11.30 0.50
N PRO A 735 57.38 10.93 0.74
CA PRO A 735 57.76 10.26 1.98
C PRO A 735 57.63 11.16 3.22
N TYR A 736 57.47 12.47 3.03
CA TYR A 736 57.39 13.47 4.10
C TYR A 736 55.95 13.83 4.49
N LEU A 737 54.96 13.41 3.71
CA LEU A 737 53.55 13.58 4.06
C LEU A 737 53.05 12.32 4.75
N ASP A 738 52.46 12.49 5.93
CA ASP A 738 51.95 11.39 6.73
C ASP A 738 50.57 10.90 6.24
N LEU A 739 49.75 11.78 5.66
CA LEU A 739 48.56 11.39 4.91
C LEU A 739 49.00 10.58 3.66
N ASP A 740 48.56 9.32 3.57
CA ASP A 740 48.91 8.38 2.51
C ASP A 740 47.89 8.42 1.37
N SER A 741 46.60 8.32 1.68
CA SER A 741 45.53 8.45 0.70
C SER A 741 44.25 9.03 1.30
N VAL A 742 43.42 9.57 0.42
CA VAL A 742 42.04 9.94 0.70
C VAL A 742 41.15 9.22 -0.29
N ALA A 743 40.13 8.56 0.22
CA ALA A 743 39.03 8.06 -0.59
C ALA A 743 37.72 8.70 -0.14
N SER A 744 36.80 8.94 -1.07
CA SER A 744 35.47 9.44 -0.78
C SER A 744 34.38 8.50 -1.27
N SER A 745 33.21 8.63 -0.67
CA SER A 745 31.95 8.04 -1.13
C SER A 745 30.82 9.00 -0.75
N GLN A 746 29.64 8.83 -1.33
CA GLN A 746 28.46 9.60 -0.93
C GLN A 746 27.21 8.78 -1.17
N ASN A 747 26.15 9.01 -0.39
CA ASN A 747 24.85 8.38 -0.60
C ASN A 747 23.75 9.42 -0.41
N ALA A 748 22.49 9.00 -0.32
CA ALA A 748 21.38 9.92 -0.13
C ALA A 748 21.29 10.56 1.28
N SER A 749 22.25 10.32 2.18
CA SER A 749 22.24 10.88 3.56
C SER A 749 23.54 11.59 3.93
N TYR A 750 24.68 11.09 3.45
CA TYR A 750 26.01 11.50 3.92
C TYR A 750 27.02 11.66 2.79
N ILE A 751 27.99 12.55 3.03
CA ILE A 751 29.31 12.53 2.41
C ILE A 751 30.26 11.72 3.30
N TYR A 752 31.04 10.82 2.70
CA TYR A 752 32.04 10.00 3.38
C TYR A 752 33.46 10.35 2.96
N LEU A 753 34.36 10.42 3.93
CA LEU A 753 35.81 10.51 3.74
C LEU A 753 36.50 9.36 4.46
N LYS A 754 37.46 8.74 3.81
CA LYS A 754 38.36 7.74 4.39
C LYS A 754 39.78 8.24 4.22
N LEU A 755 40.37 8.64 5.34
CA LEU A 755 41.74 9.15 5.42
C LEU A 755 42.65 8.02 5.89
N GLN A 756 43.61 7.65 5.06
CA GLN A 756 44.64 6.68 5.40
C GLN A 756 45.94 7.41 5.74
N PHE A 757 46.51 7.14 6.91
CA PHE A 757 47.79 7.68 7.36
C PHE A 757 48.89 6.61 7.33
N LYS A 758 50.15 7.04 7.28
CA LYS A 758 51.34 6.17 7.40
C LYS A 758 51.73 5.88 8.85
N SER A 759 51.28 6.74 9.76
CA SER A 759 51.44 6.58 11.20
C SER A 759 50.07 6.53 11.86
N LYS A 760 50.01 5.87 13.02
CA LYS A 760 48.80 5.83 13.85
C LYS A 760 48.39 7.27 14.20
N LEU A 761 47.10 7.58 14.11
CA LEU A 761 46.62 8.90 14.53
C LEU A 761 46.68 9.03 16.07
N ASP A 762 47.30 10.12 16.53
CA ASP A 762 47.22 10.59 17.90
C ASP A 762 46.28 11.79 17.93
N LEU A 763 45.11 11.66 18.56
CA LEU A 763 44.08 12.71 18.60
C LEU A 763 44.58 14.01 19.27
N ARG A 764 45.65 13.94 20.06
CA ARG A 764 46.31 15.12 20.65
C ARG A 764 47.06 15.97 19.63
N GLN A 765 47.41 15.40 18.48
CA GLN A 765 48.11 16.09 17.40
C GLN A 765 47.15 16.91 16.51
N GLY A 766 45.84 16.74 16.68
CA GLY A 766 44.78 17.49 16.00
C GLY A 766 44.72 17.21 14.50
N LEU A 767 43.65 16.53 14.07
CA LEU A 767 43.31 16.44 12.65
C LEU A 767 42.27 17.52 12.35
N LYS A 768 42.49 18.32 11.31
CA LYS A 768 41.52 19.30 10.82
C LYS A 768 41.20 19.05 9.36
N VAL A 769 39.92 19.13 9.00
CA VAL A 769 39.45 19.05 7.61
C VAL A 769 38.58 20.28 7.35
N ALA A 770 39.07 21.21 6.53
CA ALA A 770 38.28 22.37 6.12
C ALA A 770 37.57 22.09 4.79
N PHE A 771 36.32 22.56 4.67
CA PHE A 771 35.44 22.35 3.53
C PHE A 771 35.21 23.70 2.84
N ASP A 772 35.40 23.69 1.53
CA ASP A 772 35.21 24.81 0.61
C ASP A 772 34.09 24.42 -0.35
N LEU A 773 32.96 25.12 -0.25
CA LEU A 773 31.73 24.91 -1.02
C LEU A 773 31.63 25.89 -2.19
N ASN A 774 32.73 26.55 -2.59
CA ASN A 774 32.71 27.69 -3.50
C ASN A 774 32.04 27.39 -4.86
N VAL A 775 31.15 28.29 -5.26
CA VAL A 775 30.33 28.28 -6.48
C VAL A 775 31.11 28.83 -7.70
N GLU A 776 32.23 29.54 -7.50
CA GLU A 776 32.94 30.32 -8.52
C GLU A 776 34.43 29.93 -8.70
N SER A 777 34.78 28.64 -8.75
CA SER A 777 36.18 28.29 -9.08
C SER A 777 36.44 28.29 -10.59
N ASP A 778 36.87 29.44 -11.13
CA ASP A 778 37.76 29.47 -12.30
C ASP A 778 39.08 28.78 -11.92
N GLU A 779 39.58 27.87 -12.75
CA GLU A 779 40.76 27.01 -12.52
C GLU A 779 42.09 27.76 -12.20
N ASP A 780 42.11 29.10 -12.29
CA ASP A 780 43.33 29.92 -12.29
C ASP A 780 43.60 30.74 -11.01
N ASN A 781 42.74 30.71 -9.97
CA ASN A 781 42.91 31.62 -8.82
C ASN A 781 42.66 31.01 -7.42
N HIS A 782 43.39 29.95 -7.07
CA HIS A 782 43.37 29.29 -5.74
C HIS A 782 43.97 30.12 -4.56
N SER A 783 44.03 31.46 -4.65
CA SER A 783 44.76 32.28 -3.65
C SER A 783 43.89 32.92 -2.57
N GLU A 784 42.56 32.85 -2.66
CA GLU A 784 41.63 33.40 -1.65
C GLU A 784 40.43 32.47 -1.37
N ASN A 785 40.65 31.18 -1.11
CA ASN A 785 39.56 30.26 -0.75
C ASN A 785 38.91 30.69 0.59
N SER A 786 37.60 30.94 0.60
CA SER A 786 36.78 30.95 1.81
C SER A 786 36.42 29.49 2.13
N PHE A 787 36.91 28.96 3.25
CA PHE A 787 36.45 27.66 3.74
C PHE A 787 35.22 27.89 4.61
N GLU A 788 34.06 27.43 4.17
CA GLU A 788 32.80 27.62 4.91
C GLU A 788 32.78 26.84 6.22
N TYR A 789 33.39 25.64 6.25
CA TYR A 789 33.38 24.78 7.43
C TYR A 789 34.76 24.26 7.81
N ILE A 790 34.94 23.93 9.09
CA ILE A 790 36.09 23.19 9.59
C ILE A 790 35.66 22.10 10.56
N LEU A 791 36.07 20.86 10.26
CA LEU A 791 35.98 19.74 11.17
C LEU A 791 37.28 19.61 11.95
N GLU A 792 37.22 19.81 13.27
CA GLU A 792 38.30 19.54 14.20
C GLU A 792 38.08 18.15 14.82
N VAL A 793 38.99 17.21 14.58
CA VAL A 793 38.93 15.83 15.09
C VAL A 793 39.95 15.66 16.21
N ASP A 794 39.44 15.72 17.43
CA ASP A 794 40.15 15.43 18.68
C ASP A 794 39.33 14.44 19.54
N GLU A 795 39.38 14.50 20.88
CA GLU A 795 38.57 13.66 21.75
C GLU A 795 37.06 14.02 21.74
N SER A 796 36.70 15.23 21.29
CA SER A 796 35.33 15.74 21.19
C SER A 796 35.12 16.48 19.86
N PRO A 797 35.06 15.76 18.72
CA PRO A 797 35.12 16.37 17.41
C PRO A 797 34.03 17.42 17.15
N LYS A 798 34.38 18.51 16.46
CA LYS A 798 33.45 19.58 16.13
C LYS A 798 33.52 20.02 14.67
N LEU A 799 32.36 20.11 14.01
CA LEU A 799 32.18 20.75 12.72
C LEU A 799 31.67 22.18 12.93
N ARG A 800 32.55 23.16 12.73
CA ARG A 800 32.23 24.59 12.87
C ARG A 800 32.07 25.27 11.52
N VAL A 801 31.40 26.42 11.52
CA VAL A 801 31.06 27.21 10.33
C VAL A 801 31.63 28.62 10.44
N VAL A 802 31.97 29.26 9.32
CA VAL A 802 32.29 30.70 9.31
C VAL A 802 31.03 31.52 9.61
N PRO A 803 31.11 32.62 10.39
CA PRO A 803 29.95 33.43 10.73
C PRO A 803 29.14 33.91 9.52
N SER A 804 29.80 34.26 8.41
CA SER A 804 29.12 34.68 7.18
C SER A 804 28.33 33.58 6.44
N TYR A 805 28.47 32.31 6.85
CA TYR A 805 27.74 31.18 6.27
C TYR A 805 26.96 30.36 7.31
N ASN A 806 26.78 30.90 8.52
CA ASN A 806 25.99 30.24 9.55
C ASN A 806 24.48 30.32 9.22
N TRP A 807 23.99 29.32 8.50
CA TRP A 807 22.61 29.25 8.00
C TRP A 807 21.56 29.21 9.11
N ILE A 808 21.91 28.74 10.31
CA ILE A 808 21.03 28.75 11.49
C ILE A 808 20.74 30.20 11.94
N ASN A 809 21.71 31.09 11.75
CA ASN A 809 21.61 32.50 12.08
C ASN A 809 21.11 33.35 10.89
N GLY A 810 20.67 32.70 9.80
CA GLY A 810 20.14 33.38 8.62
C GLY A 810 21.20 33.88 7.64
N HIS A 811 22.45 33.39 7.75
CA HIS A 811 23.54 33.73 6.85
C HIS A 811 23.80 32.59 5.85
N TYR A 812 23.59 32.85 4.56
CA TYR A 812 23.60 31.81 3.52
C TYR A 812 24.66 32.01 2.44
N LYS A 813 25.52 33.03 2.54
CA LYS A 813 26.55 33.29 1.54
C LYS A 813 27.83 33.75 2.21
N SER A 814 28.88 32.95 2.03
CA SER A 814 30.16 33.16 2.67
C SER A 814 30.86 34.41 2.14
N SER A 815 31.68 34.98 3.01
CA SER A 815 32.62 36.05 2.66
C SER A 815 34.04 35.58 2.97
N VAL A 816 35.04 36.17 2.32
CA VAL A 816 36.45 35.84 2.60
C VAL A 816 36.79 36.27 4.02
N GLU A 817 37.01 35.28 4.88
CA GLU A 817 37.38 35.45 6.28
C GLU A 817 38.76 34.85 6.58
N SER A 818 39.34 35.23 7.71
CA SER A 818 40.58 34.61 8.18
C SER A 818 40.33 33.15 8.56
N PHE A 819 41.26 32.26 8.22
CA PHE A 819 41.20 30.82 8.48
C PHE A 819 41.15 30.42 9.97
N ASP A 820 41.18 31.39 10.89
CA ASP A 820 41.04 31.15 12.34
C ASP A 820 39.64 31.52 12.87
N ILE A 821 38.72 31.99 12.01
CA ILE A 821 37.38 32.47 12.40
C ILE A 821 36.34 31.40 12.08
N PHE A 822 35.89 30.68 13.10
CA PHE A 822 34.79 29.72 13.01
C PHE A 822 33.96 29.73 14.30
N GLU A 823 32.66 29.50 14.18
CA GLU A 823 31.72 29.42 15.29
C GLU A 823 30.89 28.13 15.27
N ASN A 824 30.21 27.86 16.39
CA ASN A 824 29.37 26.67 16.51
C ASN A 824 28.00 26.90 15.86
N LEU A 825 27.44 25.83 15.31
CA LEU A 825 26.07 25.75 14.82
C LEU A 825 25.12 25.56 16.01
N THR A 826 24.49 26.62 16.51
CA THR A 826 23.64 26.56 17.72
C THR A 826 22.17 26.77 17.35
N GLN A 827 21.38 25.69 17.39
CA GLN A 827 19.97 25.70 16.98
C GLN A 827 19.03 25.87 18.18
N LEU A 828 18.00 26.72 18.05
CA LEU A 828 16.90 26.84 19.01
C LEU A 828 16.00 25.59 18.94
N VAL A 829 15.76 24.95 20.09
CA VAL A 829 14.96 23.72 20.18
C VAL A 829 13.74 23.85 21.08
N ASN A 830 13.82 24.66 22.14
CA ASN A 830 12.67 25.04 22.95
C ASN A 830 12.63 26.57 22.99
N PRO A 831 11.54 27.22 22.54
CA PRO A 831 11.39 28.66 22.70
C PRO A 831 11.24 29.02 24.18
N GLU A 832 11.56 30.27 24.52
CA GLU A 832 11.20 30.80 25.84
C GLU A 832 9.68 30.87 26.01
N ASN A 833 9.20 30.71 27.23
CA ASN A 833 7.79 30.69 27.55
C ASN A 833 7.51 31.38 28.88
N THR A 834 6.31 31.95 29.03
CA THR A 834 5.82 32.51 30.29
C THR A 834 4.48 31.89 30.63
N ASP A 835 4.36 31.30 31.82
CA ASP A 835 3.09 30.73 32.27
C ASP A 835 2.07 31.81 32.72
N LYS A 836 0.87 31.38 33.06
CA LYS A 836 -0.22 32.24 33.55
C LYS A 836 0.13 33.12 34.75
N ASP A 837 0.98 32.61 35.65
CA ASP A 837 1.37 33.27 36.89
C ASP A 837 2.63 34.14 36.72
N GLY A 838 3.20 34.16 35.50
CA GLY A 838 4.39 34.92 35.14
C GLY A 838 5.71 34.17 35.37
N THR A 839 5.69 32.86 35.59
CA THR A 839 6.89 32.02 35.64
C THR A 839 7.52 31.96 34.27
N PHE A 840 8.79 32.35 34.19
CA PHE A 840 9.56 32.35 32.96
C PHE A 840 10.36 31.05 32.79
N THR A 841 10.21 30.40 31.65
CA THR A 841 11.04 29.29 31.18
C THR A 841 11.97 29.79 30.07
N PRO A 842 13.30 29.74 30.24
CA PRO A 842 14.23 30.21 29.24
C PRO A 842 14.24 29.31 28.00
N ALA A 843 14.61 29.89 26.86
CA ALA A 843 14.89 29.15 25.64
C ALA A 843 16.04 28.15 25.83
N LEU A 844 15.94 27.00 25.14
CA LEU A 844 16.99 25.98 25.08
C LEU A 844 17.52 25.84 23.67
N THR A 845 18.82 25.57 23.56
CA THR A 845 19.52 25.41 22.29
C THR A 845 20.36 24.13 22.28
N VAL A 846 20.58 23.56 21.09
CA VAL A 846 21.48 22.42 20.87
C VAL A 846 22.69 22.86 20.02
N ASP A 847 23.89 22.36 20.36
CA ASP A 847 25.13 22.56 19.59
C ASP A 847 25.25 21.48 18.51
N LEU A 848 24.81 21.78 17.28
CA LEU A 848 24.88 20.89 16.11
C LEU A 848 26.32 20.67 15.62
N SER A 849 27.29 21.44 16.12
CA SER A 849 28.69 21.23 15.74
C SER A 849 29.28 19.96 16.34
N GLN A 850 28.69 19.39 17.40
CA GLN A 850 29.25 18.22 18.07
C GLN A 850 29.04 16.95 17.24
N LEU A 851 30.14 16.26 16.90
CA LEU A 851 30.11 14.95 16.23
C LEU A 851 30.62 13.84 17.15
N ASN A 852 30.17 12.61 16.91
CA ASN A 852 30.48 11.46 17.77
C ASN A 852 31.53 10.52 17.16
N ILE A 853 32.42 9.99 18.00
CA ILE A 853 33.39 8.94 17.64
C ILE A 853 32.83 7.57 18.02
N GLY A 854 32.78 6.65 17.07
CA GLY A 854 32.43 5.25 17.32
C GLY A 854 32.21 4.46 16.03
N ASP A 855 31.69 3.24 16.18
CA ASP A 855 31.32 2.37 15.06
C ASP A 855 30.22 3.05 14.21
N LEU A 856 30.40 3.11 12.88
CA LEU A 856 29.45 3.75 11.97
C LEU A 856 28.19 2.91 11.73
N GLU A 857 28.16 1.65 12.17
CA GLU A 857 26.93 0.84 12.26
C GLU A 857 25.95 1.36 13.34
N VAL A 858 26.39 2.30 14.18
CA VAL A 858 25.53 3.07 15.08
C VAL A 858 25.17 4.39 14.40
N PRO A 859 23.90 4.66 14.08
CA PRO A 859 23.50 5.86 13.32
C PRO A 859 23.99 7.18 13.93
N GLN A 860 24.13 7.29 15.25
CA GLN A 860 24.53 8.50 15.97
C GLN A 860 26.03 8.84 15.84
N ASN A 861 26.87 7.91 15.34
CA ASN A 861 28.30 8.14 15.19
C ASN A 861 28.65 8.79 13.85
N ASN A 862 29.71 9.59 13.79
CA ASN A 862 30.15 10.27 12.56
C ASN A 862 31.58 9.91 12.19
N ILE A 863 32.41 9.59 13.18
CA ILE A 863 33.84 9.36 12.99
C ILE A 863 34.23 8.00 13.56
N TRP A 864 34.89 7.19 12.73
CA TRP A 864 35.45 5.91 13.15
C TRP A 864 36.96 5.89 12.92
N ILE A 865 37.71 5.58 13.97
CA ILE A 865 39.17 5.57 13.96
C ILE A 865 39.64 4.14 14.21
N GLU A 866 40.26 3.55 13.19
CA GLU A 866 40.81 2.19 13.27
C GLU A 866 42.30 2.21 12.88
N GLY A 867 43.16 2.20 13.90
CA GLY A 867 44.61 2.20 13.71
C GLY A 867 45.11 3.44 12.96
N GLN A 868 45.40 3.28 11.67
CA GLN A 868 45.93 4.33 10.79
C GLN A 868 44.87 4.94 9.87
N GLN A 869 43.61 4.48 9.96
CA GLN A 869 42.51 4.93 9.14
C GLN A 869 41.54 5.76 9.98
N VAL A 870 41.07 6.87 9.41
CA VAL A 870 39.93 7.64 9.93
C VAL A 870 38.85 7.63 8.87
N THR A 871 37.65 7.18 9.22
CA THR A 871 36.47 7.29 8.38
C THR A 871 35.54 8.32 8.98
N ILE A 872 35.12 9.29 8.18
CA ILE A 872 34.26 10.41 8.55
C ILE A 872 33.02 10.31 7.67
N ARG A 873 31.84 10.47 8.25
CA ARG A 873 30.59 10.72 7.53
C ARG A 873 29.95 12.02 8.02
N ILE A 874 29.53 12.87 7.10
CA ILE A 874 28.91 14.17 7.42
C ILE A 874 27.53 14.22 6.78
N PRO A 875 26.46 14.41 7.57
CA PRO A 875 25.13 14.68 7.05
C PRO A 875 25.13 15.93 6.16
N TYR A 876 24.46 15.85 5.01
CA TYR A 876 24.34 16.99 4.09
C TYR A 876 23.77 18.25 4.76
N GLY A 877 22.77 18.08 5.64
CA GLY A 877 22.14 19.19 6.35
C GLY A 877 23.10 20.01 7.23
N LEU A 878 24.19 19.42 7.74
CA LEU A 878 25.18 20.18 8.51
C LEU A 878 26.05 21.11 7.64
N LEU A 879 26.19 20.78 6.35
CA LEU A 879 27.00 21.53 5.39
C LEU A 879 26.18 22.55 4.59
N GLY A 880 24.91 22.78 4.95
CA GLY A 880 24.05 23.74 4.25
C GLY A 880 23.61 23.28 2.86
N PHE A 881 23.59 21.98 2.59
CA PHE A 881 22.96 21.46 1.37
C PHE A 881 21.44 21.56 1.49
N SER A 882 20.82 22.15 0.47
CA SER A 882 19.37 22.26 0.36
C SER A 882 18.76 21.09 -0.41
N ASP A 883 19.51 20.58 -1.38
CA ASP A 883 19.18 19.38 -2.14
C ASP A 883 20.48 18.72 -2.60
N PRO A 884 20.97 17.70 -1.87
CA PRO A 884 22.18 16.99 -2.27
C PRO A 884 22.00 16.20 -3.56
N SER A 885 20.77 15.82 -3.95
CA SER A 885 20.49 15.07 -5.17
C SER A 885 20.77 15.87 -6.45
N SER A 886 20.63 17.19 -6.38
CA SER A 886 21.03 18.13 -7.44
C SER A 886 22.33 18.88 -7.14
N ARG A 887 23.00 18.55 -6.02
CA ARG A 887 24.23 19.21 -5.54
C ARG A 887 24.02 20.69 -5.22
N SER A 888 22.85 21.02 -4.69
CA SER A 888 22.45 22.39 -4.34
C SER A 888 22.75 22.69 -2.88
N ILE A 889 23.33 23.87 -2.65
CA ILE A 889 23.60 24.46 -1.33
C ILE A 889 22.78 25.76 -1.16
N LEU A 890 22.55 26.14 0.09
CA LEU A 890 22.01 27.47 0.43
C LEU A 890 23.00 28.55 -0.05
N TRP A 891 22.51 29.54 -0.79
CA TRP A 891 23.36 30.57 -1.39
C TRP A 891 22.63 31.89 -1.62
N ASP A 892 22.38 32.61 -0.53
CA ASP A 892 21.59 33.85 -0.54
C ASP A 892 22.33 35.00 0.13
N SER A 893 22.32 36.16 -0.52
CA SER A 893 22.96 37.37 -0.01
C SER A 893 22.14 38.10 1.06
N ARG A 894 20.85 37.75 1.20
CA ARG A 894 19.94 38.31 2.21
C ARG A 894 20.17 37.62 3.55
N ILE A 895 19.99 38.37 4.64
CA ILE A 895 20.11 37.85 6.01
C ILE A 895 18.71 37.78 6.62
N PHE A 896 18.19 36.58 6.82
CA PHE A 896 16.86 36.35 7.40
C PHE A 896 16.68 34.88 7.82
N ILE A 897 15.76 34.62 8.76
CA ILE A 897 15.29 33.26 9.08
C ILE A 897 14.03 32.99 8.25
N PRO A 898 13.95 31.88 7.50
CA PRO A 898 12.79 31.58 6.67
C PRO A 898 11.57 31.25 7.54
N ASN A 899 10.39 31.58 7.03
CA ASN A 899 9.12 31.20 7.65
C ASN A 899 8.14 30.56 6.66
N GLN A 900 8.59 30.35 5.42
CA GLN A 900 7.88 29.62 4.38
C GLN A 900 8.89 28.84 3.54
N LYS A 901 8.39 27.83 2.84
CA LYS A 901 9.17 26.98 1.94
C LYS A 901 9.70 27.79 0.75
N ASP A 902 10.85 27.37 0.22
CA ASP A 902 11.46 27.90 -1.01
C ASP A 902 11.74 29.42 -0.99
N GLN A 903 11.98 30.00 0.19
CA GLN A 903 12.29 31.44 0.34
C GLN A 903 13.75 31.79 0.08
N ILE A 904 14.67 30.85 0.32
CA ILE A 904 16.14 31.07 0.26
C ILE A 904 16.65 30.75 -1.14
N GLU A 905 17.52 31.60 -1.69
CA GLU A 905 18.22 31.33 -2.94
C GLU A 905 19.26 30.19 -2.78
N THR A 906 19.43 29.37 -3.81
CA THR A 906 20.36 28.21 -3.80
C THR A 906 21.35 28.29 -4.95
N ALA A 907 22.50 27.63 -4.81
CA ALA A 907 23.48 27.46 -5.89
C ALA A 907 23.88 26.00 -6.05
N GLN A 908 24.18 25.59 -7.29
CA GLN A 908 24.72 24.26 -7.58
C GLN A 908 26.24 24.26 -7.55
N ILE A 909 26.81 23.19 -7.00
CA ILE A 909 28.27 22.98 -6.94
C ILE A 909 28.64 21.62 -7.52
N GLU A 910 29.75 21.55 -8.25
CA GLU A 910 30.22 20.31 -8.89
C GLU A 910 31.11 19.48 -7.95
N SER A 911 31.73 20.14 -6.97
CA SER A 911 32.67 19.52 -6.05
C SER A 911 32.82 20.32 -4.76
N ILE A 912 33.35 19.67 -3.72
CA ILE A 912 33.78 20.31 -2.47
C ILE A 912 35.31 20.32 -2.44
N GLY A 913 35.91 21.48 -2.23
CA GLY A 913 37.32 21.60 -1.90
C GLY A 913 37.58 21.17 -0.46
N LEU A 914 38.60 20.36 -0.24
CA LEU A 914 38.97 19.86 1.09
C LEU A 914 40.40 20.26 1.40
N ARG A 915 40.63 20.85 2.58
CA ARG A 915 41.98 21.08 3.12
C ARG A 915 42.19 20.23 4.36
N ILE A 916 43.01 19.19 4.25
CA ILE A 916 43.32 18.24 5.31
C ILE A 916 44.64 18.61 5.96
N MET A 917 44.63 18.79 7.29
CA MET A 917 45.78 19.21 8.08
C MET A 917 45.99 18.24 9.24
N LYS A 918 47.22 17.75 9.38
CA LYS A 918 47.70 16.99 10.54
C LYS A 918 48.97 17.71 11.01
N ASP A 919 48.93 18.28 12.21
CA ASP A 919 49.92 19.22 12.77
C ASP A 919 49.99 20.61 12.10
N GLN A 920 50.66 21.58 12.75
CA GLN A 920 50.72 23.00 12.35
C GLN A 920 51.52 23.32 11.06
N MET A 921 52.05 22.34 10.33
CA MET A 921 53.10 22.61 9.32
C MET A 921 52.79 22.15 7.88
N ARG A 922 51.79 21.30 7.62
CA ARG A 922 51.48 20.80 6.26
C ARG A 922 50.00 20.54 6.04
N SER A 923 49.43 21.11 4.98
CA SER A 923 48.09 20.83 4.48
C SER A 923 48.13 20.05 3.16
N VAL A 924 47.06 19.33 2.88
CA VAL A 924 46.80 18.67 1.60
C VAL A 924 45.45 19.15 1.10
N ASP A 925 45.44 19.74 -0.09
CA ASP A 925 44.22 20.17 -0.76
C ASP A 925 43.77 19.06 -1.71
N VAL A 926 42.50 18.68 -1.62
CA VAL A 926 41.87 17.58 -2.37
C VAL A 926 40.51 18.05 -2.86
N ILE A 927 40.09 17.62 -4.05
CA ILE A 927 38.75 17.90 -4.58
C ILE A 927 37.88 16.66 -4.42
N LEU A 928 36.72 16.80 -3.77
CA LEU A 928 35.70 15.78 -3.69
C LEU A 928 34.61 16.07 -4.74
N PRO A 929 34.51 15.28 -5.82
CA PRO A 929 33.44 15.44 -6.80
C PRO A 929 32.09 15.00 -6.23
N LEU A 930 31.03 15.76 -6.52
CA LEU A 930 29.67 15.45 -6.10
C LEU A 930 28.90 14.74 -7.22
N GLU A 931 28.08 13.77 -6.85
CA GLU A 931 27.20 13.03 -7.76
C GLU A 931 25.77 13.52 -7.62
N SER A 932 24.98 13.42 -8.69
CA SER A 932 23.55 13.68 -8.68
C SER A 932 22.75 12.40 -8.80
N TRP A 933 21.50 12.43 -8.34
CA TRP A 933 20.58 11.30 -8.46
C TRP A 933 19.12 11.77 -8.54
N GLU A 934 18.27 10.93 -9.15
CA GLU A 934 16.81 11.10 -9.17
C GLU A 934 16.08 9.93 -8.51
N ILE A 935 16.81 8.85 -8.19
CA ILE A 935 16.28 7.65 -7.53
C ILE A 935 17.25 7.29 -6.41
N PRO A 936 16.89 7.51 -5.14
CA PRO A 936 17.75 7.12 -4.03
C PRO A 936 17.86 5.61 -3.92
N MET A 937 19.07 5.13 -3.61
CA MET A 937 19.30 3.73 -3.27
C MET A 937 19.28 3.58 -1.74
N TYR A 938 18.57 2.57 -1.26
CA TYR A 938 18.42 2.29 0.16
C TYR A 938 18.41 0.79 0.45
N ASP A 939 18.70 0.45 1.69
CA ASP A 939 18.54 -0.87 2.29
C ASP A 939 17.60 -0.74 3.52
N THR A 940 17.11 -1.87 4.03
CA THR A 940 16.21 -1.88 5.20
C THR A 940 16.72 -2.81 6.28
N ARG A 941 16.54 -2.43 7.55
CA ARG A 941 16.92 -3.24 8.72
C ARG A 941 15.97 -2.99 9.88
N LEU A 942 15.62 -4.03 10.63
CA LEU A 942 14.91 -3.84 11.91
C LEU A 942 15.84 -3.13 12.92
N LYS A 943 15.37 -2.07 13.57
CA LYS A 943 16.13 -1.35 14.60
C LYS A 943 16.42 -2.27 15.80
N ARG A 944 17.55 -2.04 16.50
CA ARG A 944 18.07 -2.90 17.59
C ARG A 944 17.03 -3.14 18.69
N GLY A 945 16.23 -2.11 18.99
CA GLY A 945 15.15 -2.16 19.98
C GLY A 945 13.92 -3.00 19.61
N PHE A 946 13.77 -3.41 18.34
CA PHE A 946 12.58 -4.13 17.84
C PHE A 946 12.25 -5.38 18.65
N GLY A 947 13.26 -6.20 18.96
CA GLY A 947 13.07 -7.46 19.70
C GLY A 947 12.61 -7.24 21.15
N ALA A 948 13.06 -6.18 21.80
CA ALA A 948 12.66 -5.84 23.17
C ALA A 948 11.18 -5.41 23.23
N ILE A 949 10.74 -4.61 22.25
CA ILE A 949 9.33 -4.21 22.11
C ILE A 949 8.45 -5.44 21.86
N GLY A 950 8.88 -6.34 20.95
CA GLY A 950 8.15 -7.57 20.66
C GLY A 950 7.98 -8.48 21.88
N GLU A 951 9.05 -8.71 22.66
CA GLU A 951 8.95 -9.52 23.88
C GLU A 951 8.06 -8.86 24.94
N TYR A 952 8.04 -7.53 25.03
CA TYR A 952 7.09 -6.83 25.91
C TYR A 952 5.63 -7.03 25.46
N PHE A 953 5.30 -6.82 24.18
CA PHE A 953 3.95 -6.98 23.63
C PHE A 953 3.43 -8.41 23.59
N LYS A 954 4.33 -9.39 23.61
CA LYS A 954 3.98 -10.80 23.81
C LYS A 954 3.47 -11.08 25.22
N ASN A 955 4.03 -10.39 26.22
CA ASN A 955 3.80 -10.66 27.64
C ASN A 955 2.78 -9.73 28.29
N ILE A 956 2.49 -8.57 27.68
CA ILE A 956 1.39 -7.71 28.13
C ILE A 956 0.08 -8.52 28.02
N GLU A 957 -0.61 -8.70 29.15
CA GLU A 957 -1.80 -9.57 29.25
C GLU A 957 -2.78 -9.33 28.09
N LYS A 958 -3.20 -10.44 27.46
CA LYS A 958 -4.16 -10.47 26.34
C LYS A 958 -5.52 -9.95 26.74
#